data_AF-A0A818J4I1-F1
#
_entry.id   AF-A0A818J4I1-F1
#
_cell.length_a   1.000
_cell.length_b   1.000
_cell.length_c   1.000
_cell.angle_alpha   90.00
_cell.angle_beta   90.00
_cell.angle_gamma   90.00
#
_symmetry.space_group_name_H-M   'P 1'
#
loop_
_entity.id
_entity.type
_entity.pdbx_description
1 polymer ?
#
loop_
_entity_poly.entity_id
_entity_poly.type
_entity_poly.pdbx_seq_one_letter_code
_entity_poly.pdbx_strand_id
1 'polypeptide(L)'
;MDMATVAMCPAKAPMTTIPSSILDNGICLSATWNQTGVIVAGVNGYGSALDQLKFPTGIFLDNNDVLYIADSVNHRVVKWMPGASSGQVVAGGNENGKNANQFNYLSSIVVDKNGTMFICDKENDRVQLWVANDNQGQTIIQNFSCWGVAMDKEESLYVSHFREHYVLKWPANQVVAGGNGEGENLDQLGYPSQLFVDRDHSIFVADLQNDRIMKWSVGAKEGIVVAGGNGIGDDANQFSRPAAVVVDDMGTVYVADNWNNRIVRWPKGAKSGTVITTLTDTSAKRECTTKAKLIACPLIKYGCTAEIHYNELLEHYSSSIHQEKLLKAIEIFVRKLHTKPIGDHCECESEKDDYSEILNTINILAEGVSCLHDDNVEIHNNFVQVLSKIVEQKIQIEKLNKSIEETSQMLSVTDMNNKVLQAEMETTKQMLLDNSSTSSNNGSYIWKIANVAEKLANGIADRQTSIYSPPFYSSPTGYKMCMRLYMNGDGQARGTHLSLFFVLMRGDYDAILAWPFNYKVIFCLYDQTGSQRHIIDSFRPDIKSNSFQRPKSAMNIASGIPKFLPLSIIQPLDNPYVRDDSMFIRCFIDFESMPKMCIPYVINLNLGLPISIQEKAIQTEIEKRRTAASSGNCYTESSTKIDDLKVNK
;
A
#
# COMPACT_ATOMS: atom_id res chain seq x y z
N MET A 1 5.76 13.40 -27.90
CA MET A 1 4.40 12.89 -27.62
C MET A 1 4.24 12.91 -26.12
N ASP A 2 3.71 14.01 -25.59
CA ASP A 2 3.36 14.10 -24.18
C ASP A 2 2.07 13.31 -23.98
N MET A 3 2.19 12.00 -23.74
CA MET A 3 1.07 11.17 -23.35
C MET A 3 0.85 11.38 -21.84
N ALA A 4 -0.28 11.97 -21.46
CA ALA A 4 -0.75 11.90 -20.08
C ALA A 4 -1.08 10.43 -19.78
N THR A 5 -0.19 9.74 -19.10
CA THR A 5 -0.35 8.31 -18.79
C THR A 5 -1.19 8.14 -17.53
N VAL A 6 -2.13 7.20 -17.57
CA VAL A 6 -2.88 6.82 -16.36
C VAL A 6 -2.09 5.71 -15.67
N ALA A 7 -1.67 5.96 -14.43
CA ALA A 7 -0.88 5.02 -13.65
C ALA A 7 -1.80 4.22 -12.71
N MET A 8 -1.52 2.92 -12.52
CA MET A 8 -2.33 2.00 -11.70
C MET A 8 -1.45 1.17 -10.76
N CYS A 9 -1.99 0.82 -9.60
CA CYS A 9 -1.37 -0.09 -8.63
C CYS A 9 -2.48 -0.97 -8.01
N PRO A 10 -2.23 -2.25 -7.66
CA PRO A 10 -3.22 -3.08 -6.97
C PRO A 10 -3.64 -2.47 -5.62
N ALA A 11 -4.94 -2.32 -5.39
CA ALA A 11 -5.49 -2.02 -4.07
C ALA A 11 -5.54 -3.30 -3.22
N LYS A 12 -5.17 -3.23 -1.95
CA LYS A 12 -5.36 -4.33 -1.00
C LYS A 12 -6.85 -4.52 -0.72
N ALA A 13 -7.35 -5.73 -0.90
CA ALA A 13 -8.57 -6.13 -0.22
C ALA A 13 -8.28 -6.17 1.29
N PRO A 14 -9.14 -5.62 2.16
CA PRO A 14 -8.98 -5.82 3.60
C PRO A 14 -9.03 -7.33 3.87
N MET A 15 -7.97 -7.89 4.47
CA MET A 15 -8.01 -9.23 5.05
C MET A 15 -8.98 -9.22 6.24
N THR A 16 -10.27 -9.23 5.95
CA THR A 16 -11.27 -9.76 6.86
C THR A 16 -11.37 -11.24 6.56
N THR A 17 -11.21 -12.05 7.60
CA THR A 17 -11.36 -13.49 7.59
C THR A 17 -12.60 -13.90 6.80
N ILE A 18 -12.42 -14.48 5.60
CA ILE A 18 -13.48 -15.18 4.88
C ILE A 18 -13.67 -16.52 5.63
N PRO A 19 -14.85 -16.81 6.18
CA PRO A 19 -15.13 -18.10 6.78
C PRO A 19 -14.95 -19.23 5.77
N SER A 20 -14.44 -20.36 6.23
CA SER A 20 -14.06 -21.57 5.49
C SER A 20 -15.23 -22.35 4.86
N SER A 21 -16.16 -21.66 4.20
CA SER A 21 -17.19 -22.27 3.35
C SER A 21 -17.05 -21.77 1.92
N ILE A 22 -16.10 -22.34 1.17
CA ILE A 22 -16.11 -22.30 -0.29
C ILE A 22 -17.05 -23.40 -0.77
N LEU A 23 -18.07 -23.02 -1.53
CA LEU A 23 -18.75 -23.91 -2.48
C LEU A 23 -18.64 -23.27 -3.88
N ASP A 24 -17.61 -23.70 -4.60
CA ASP A 24 -17.66 -24.20 -5.98
C ASP A 24 -18.40 -23.44 -7.09
N ASN A 25 -18.53 -22.10 -7.01
CA ASN A 25 -18.98 -21.32 -8.16
C ASN A 25 -18.31 -19.95 -8.36
N GLY A 26 -17.12 -19.71 -7.80
CA GLY A 26 -16.18 -18.74 -8.38
C GLY A 26 -16.66 -17.29 -8.63
N ILE A 27 -17.63 -16.79 -7.86
CA ILE A 27 -17.97 -15.36 -7.90
C ILE A 27 -18.03 -14.81 -6.48
N CYS A 28 -17.08 -13.94 -6.15
CA CYS A 28 -17.28 -12.95 -5.10
C CYS A 28 -18.27 -11.90 -5.65
N LEU A 29 -19.57 -12.19 -5.60
CA LEU A 29 -20.64 -11.28 -6.03
C LEU A 29 -20.83 -10.07 -5.10
N SER A 30 -20.12 -10.03 -3.96
CA SER A 30 -20.36 -9.05 -2.89
C SER A 30 -19.27 -7.98 -2.75
N ALA A 31 -18.24 -7.98 -3.60
CA ALA A 31 -17.29 -6.87 -3.63
C ALA A 31 -17.93 -5.69 -4.39
N THR A 32 -18.68 -4.86 -3.67
CA THR A 32 -19.16 -3.58 -4.19
C THR A 32 -17.99 -2.60 -4.21
N TRP A 33 -17.41 -2.38 -5.39
CA TRP A 33 -16.47 -1.30 -5.62
C TRP A 33 -17.17 0.03 -5.38
N ASN A 34 -16.52 0.94 -4.65
CA ASN A 34 -16.98 2.32 -4.62
C ASN A 34 -16.84 2.89 -6.03
N GLN A 35 -17.98 3.14 -6.70
CA GLN A 35 -18.00 3.67 -8.08
C GLN A 35 -17.53 5.13 -8.15
N THR A 36 -17.41 5.81 -7.00
CA THR A 36 -16.79 7.12 -6.93
C THR A 36 -15.32 6.97 -6.53
N GLY A 37 -14.42 7.13 -7.49
CA GLY A 37 -13.00 7.29 -7.22
C GLY A 37 -12.74 8.53 -6.36
N VAL A 38 -11.73 8.46 -5.49
CA VAL A 38 -11.28 9.60 -4.67
C VAL A 38 -9.88 10.02 -5.11
N ILE A 39 -9.61 11.32 -5.09
CA ILE A 39 -8.27 11.85 -5.36
C ILE A 39 -7.42 11.60 -4.12
N VAL A 40 -6.35 10.81 -4.26
CA VAL A 40 -5.44 10.45 -3.17
C VAL A 40 -4.09 11.19 -3.23
N ALA A 41 -3.78 11.82 -4.37
CA ALA A 41 -2.58 12.62 -4.58
C ALA A 41 -2.81 13.66 -5.69
N GLY A 42 -2.02 14.73 -5.69
CA GLY A 42 -2.20 15.84 -6.65
C GLY A 42 -3.52 16.59 -6.44
N VAL A 43 -3.95 16.75 -5.18
CA VAL A 43 -5.24 17.33 -4.79
C VAL A 43 -5.49 18.73 -5.37
N ASN A 44 -4.43 19.48 -5.66
CA ASN A 44 -4.48 20.82 -6.24
C ASN A 44 -4.16 20.85 -7.75
N GLY A 45 -4.28 19.69 -8.41
CA GLY A 45 -4.25 19.56 -9.87
C GLY A 45 -2.86 19.70 -10.49
N TYR A 46 -2.85 20.25 -11.70
CA TYR A 46 -1.65 20.39 -12.53
C TYR A 46 -0.70 21.48 -11.99
N GLY A 47 0.57 21.12 -11.75
CA GLY A 47 1.59 22.08 -11.37
C GLY A 47 2.82 21.45 -10.71
N SER A 48 3.64 22.28 -10.06
CA SER A 48 4.94 21.87 -9.49
C SER A 48 5.02 21.99 -7.96
N ALA A 49 3.98 22.53 -7.30
CA ALA A 49 3.88 22.52 -5.85
C ALA A 49 3.79 21.08 -5.30
N LEU A 50 4.01 20.88 -4.00
CA LEU A 50 4.05 19.55 -3.40
C LEU A 50 2.66 18.89 -3.27
N ASP A 51 1.60 19.67 -3.40
CA ASP A 51 0.21 19.25 -3.49
C ASP A 51 -0.29 19.12 -4.95
N GLN A 52 0.59 19.32 -5.93
CA GLN A 52 0.33 19.28 -7.37
C GLN A 52 1.21 18.24 -8.07
N LEU A 53 0.77 17.79 -9.25
CA LEU A 53 1.51 16.86 -10.12
C LEU A 53 1.53 17.39 -11.56
N LYS A 54 2.54 17.01 -12.35
CA LYS A 54 2.69 17.44 -13.75
C LYS A 54 3.01 16.24 -14.64
N PHE A 55 1.97 15.75 -15.32
CA PHE A 55 2.02 14.53 -16.14
C PHE A 55 2.66 13.34 -15.40
N PRO A 56 2.06 12.88 -14.28
CA PRO A 56 2.54 11.68 -13.62
C PRO A 56 2.36 10.46 -14.54
N THR A 57 3.34 9.57 -14.57
CA THR A 57 3.40 8.46 -15.56
C THR A 57 3.34 7.07 -14.93
N GLY A 58 3.89 6.93 -13.72
CA GLY A 58 3.96 5.68 -13.00
C GLY A 58 3.71 5.87 -11.51
N ILE A 59 3.09 4.88 -10.88
CA ILE A 59 2.85 4.85 -9.45
C ILE A 59 3.24 3.51 -8.85
N PHE A 60 3.62 3.55 -7.57
CA PHE A 60 3.86 2.36 -6.76
C PHE A 60 3.24 2.56 -5.39
N LEU A 61 2.47 1.59 -4.92
CA LEU A 61 1.87 1.56 -3.60
C LEU A 61 2.62 0.53 -2.77
N ASP A 62 3.22 0.97 -1.66
CA ASP A 62 3.92 0.06 -0.76
C ASP A 62 2.95 -0.70 0.17
N ASN A 63 3.51 -1.55 1.02
CA ASN A 63 2.71 -2.35 1.95
C ASN A 63 2.02 -1.55 3.08
N ASN A 64 2.38 -0.28 3.26
CA ASN A 64 1.85 0.63 4.27
C ASN A 64 0.91 1.68 3.65
N ASP A 65 0.40 1.42 2.44
CA ASP A 65 -0.44 2.32 1.64
C ASP A 65 0.23 3.66 1.29
N VAL A 66 1.57 3.72 1.34
CA VAL A 66 2.33 4.88 0.89
C VAL A 66 2.46 4.85 -0.62
N LEU A 67 2.06 5.95 -1.24
CA LEU A 67 2.07 6.12 -2.69
C LEU A 67 3.35 6.82 -3.15
N TYR A 68 4.05 6.23 -4.10
CA TYR A 68 5.20 6.80 -4.78
C TYR A 68 4.81 7.11 -6.22
N ILE A 69 5.10 8.32 -6.68
CA ILE A 69 4.64 8.83 -7.97
C ILE A 69 5.84 9.32 -8.77
N ALA A 70 6.00 8.79 -9.98
CA ALA A 70 6.89 9.33 -10.99
C ALA A 70 6.23 10.58 -11.61
N ASP A 71 6.57 11.75 -11.08
CA ASP A 71 6.05 13.05 -11.50
C ASP A 71 6.89 13.57 -12.69
N SER A 72 6.61 13.00 -13.87
CA SER A 72 7.52 12.94 -15.01
C SER A 72 8.07 14.29 -15.43
N VAL A 73 7.20 15.29 -15.59
CA VAL A 73 7.57 16.61 -16.13
C VAL A 73 8.11 17.54 -15.04
N ASN A 74 7.85 17.24 -13.76
CA ASN A 74 8.55 17.87 -12.65
C ASN A 74 9.89 17.18 -12.33
N HIS A 75 10.25 16.10 -13.06
CA HIS A 75 11.53 15.39 -12.96
C HIS A 75 11.87 14.95 -11.54
N ARG A 76 10.85 14.45 -10.83
CA ARG A 76 10.95 14.06 -9.42
C ARG A 76 10.11 12.83 -9.11
N VAL A 77 10.48 12.12 -8.06
CA VAL A 77 9.62 11.12 -7.42
C VAL A 77 9.05 11.73 -6.15
N VAL A 78 7.72 11.69 -6.03
CA VAL A 78 6.98 12.21 -4.88
C VAL A 78 6.39 11.05 -4.10
N LYS A 79 6.66 11.02 -2.79
CA LYS A 79 6.08 10.11 -1.81
C LYS A 79 4.88 10.78 -1.15
N TRP A 80 3.74 10.09 -1.08
CA TRP A 80 2.49 10.56 -0.51
C TRP A 80 2.04 9.60 0.59
N MET A 81 1.89 10.10 1.81
CA MET A 81 1.38 9.31 2.92
C MET A 81 -0.16 9.20 2.82
N PRO A 82 -0.77 8.11 3.32
CA PRO A 82 -2.23 7.99 3.40
C PRO A 82 -2.86 9.23 4.05
N GLY A 83 -3.81 9.87 3.35
CA GLY A 83 -4.55 11.04 3.83
C GLY A 83 -3.76 12.36 3.86
N ALA A 84 -2.51 12.40 3.38
CA ALA A 84 -1.74 13.64 3.32
C ALA A 84 -2.31 14.62 2.28
N SER A 85 -2.22 15.92 2.55
CA SER A 85 -2.62 16.99 1.62
C SER A 85 -1.54 17.36 0.60
N SER A 86 -0.29 16.94 0.83
CA SER A 86 0.86 17.20 -0.04
C SER A 86 1.86 16.06 0.06
N GLY A 87 2.61 15.82 -1.01
CA GLY A 87 3.69 14.85 -1.04
C GLY A 87 5.04 15.39 -0.59
N GLN A 88 6.03 14.50 -0.53
CA GLN A 88 7.43 14.78 -0.23
C GLN A 88 8.30 14.30 -1.39
N VAL A 89 9.21 15.15 -1.89
CA VAL A 89 10.19 14.70 -2.89
C VAL A 89 11.19 13.74 -2.23
N VAL A 90 11.32 12.55 -2.81
CA VAL A 90 12.20 11.48 -2.31
C VAL A 90 13.32 11.12 -3.27
N ALA A 91 13.20 11.48 -4.56
CA ALA A 91 14.27 11.40 -5.53
C ALA A 91 14.10 12.48 -6.60
N GLY A 92 15.21 12.94 -7.19
CA GLY A 92 15.20 13.99 -8.22
C GLY A 92 14.79 15.36 -7.70
N GLY A 93 14.09 16.15 -8.53
CA GLY A 93 13.68 17.52 -8.20
C GLY A 93 14.79 18.57 -8.34
N ASN A 94 15.95 18.18 -8.87
CA ASN A 94 17.13 19.05 -9.06
C ASN A 94 17.25 19.54 -10.51
N GLU A 95 16.14 20.01 -11.08
CA GLU A 95 16.02 20.35 -12.51
C GLU A 95 16.14 19.13 -13.46
N ASN A 96 15.87 19.38 -14.74
CA ASN A 96 16.07 18.41 -15.80
C ASN A 96 17.57 18.19 -16.04
N GLY A 97 18.02 16.94 -16.14
CA GLY A 97 19.40 16.67 -16.52
C GLY A 97 19.82 15.21 -16.46
N LYS A 98 21.12 14.97 -16.64
CA LYS A 98 21.76 13.65 -16.73
C LYS A 98 22.58 13.27 -15.51
N ASN A 99 22.75 14.18 -14.56
CA ASN A 99 23.53 13.91 -13.35
C ASN A 99 22.88 12.81 -12.50
N ALA A 100 23.63 12.25 -11.57
CA ALA A 100 23.18 11.17 -10.70
C ALA A 100 21.96 11.57 -9.84
N ASN A 101 21.81 12.86 -9.53
CA ASN A 101 20.70 13.42 -8.75
C ASN A 101 19.58 14.06 -9.58
N GLN A 102 19.61 13.89 -10.90
CA GLN A 102 18.68 14.51 -11.85
C GLN A 102 17.97 13.44 -12.70
N PHE A 103 16.76 13.77 -13.14
CA PHE A 103 15.99 12.95 -14.08
C PHE A 103 15.63 13.76 -15.32
N ASN A 104 15.28 13.05 -16.39
CA ASN A 104 14.77 13.59 -17.63
C ASN A 104 13.53 12.76 -18.06
N TYR A 105 12.35 13.29 -17.76
CA TYR A 105 11.03 12.65 -18.00
C TYR A 105 10.94 11.19 -17.53
N LEU A 106 11.17 10.94 -16.23
CA LEU A 106 10.99 9.60 -15.65
C LEU A 106 9.60 9.00 -15.93
N SER A 107 9.53 7.68 -16.12
CA SER A 107 8.28 7.00 -16.52
C SER A 107 7.69 6.07 -15.46
N SER A 108 8.51 5.43 -14.64
CA SER A 108 8.04 4.40 -13.71
C SER A 108 8.98 4.25 -12.51
N ILE A 109 8.40 3.75 -11.41
CA ILE A 109 9.04 3.60 -10.10
C ILE A 109 8.57 2.29 -9.47
N VAL A 110 9.49 1.58 -8.81
CA VAL A 110 9.16 0.56 -7.79
C VAL A 110 10.06 0.70 -6.58
N VAL A 111 9.59 0.26 -5.42
CA VAL A 111 10.33 0.34 -4.15
C VAL A 111 10.43 -1.06 -3.55
N ASP A 112 11.63 -1.46 -3.14
CA ASP A 112 11.86 -2.74 -2.44
C ASP A 112 11.44 -2.67 -0.96
N LYS A 113 11.56 -3.79 -0.23
CA LYS A 113 11.19 -3.85 1.20
C LYS A 113 12.09 -3.01 2.11
N ASN A 114 13.28 -2.62 1.63
CA ASN A 114 14.26 -1.81 2.36
C ASN A 114 14.06 -0.32 2.09
N GLY A 115 13.14 0.06 1.20
CA GLY A 115 12.92 1.44 0.77
C GLY A 115 13.84 1.88 -0.37
N THR A 116 14.56 0.95 -1.02
CA THR A 116 15.35 1.23 -2.22
C THR A 116 14.42 1.41 -3.40
N MET A 117 14.56 2.52 -4.11
CA MET A 117 13.77 2.89 -5.27
C MET A 117 14.49 2.54 -6.56
N PHE A 118 13.77 1.95 -7.51
CA PHE A 118 14.25 1.65 -8.85
C PHE A 118 13.42 2.48 -9.84
N ILE A 119 14.08 3.42 -10.50
CA ILE A 119 13.44 4.51 -11.23
C ILE A 119 13.86 4.43 -12.68
N CYS A 120 12.89 4.34 -13.58
CA CYS A 120 13.15 4.47 -15.00
C CYS A 120 13.28 5.96 -15.38
N ASP A 121 14.49 6.36 -15.75
CA ASP A 121 14.83 7.70 -16.22
C ASP A 121 14.84 7.71 -17.76
N LYS A 122 13.61 7.69 -18.31
CA LYS A 122 13.29 7.36 -19.70
C LYS A 122 14.14 8.10 -20.73
N GLU A 123 14.20 9.44 -20.70
CA GLU A 123 14.90 10.22 -21.74
C GLU A 123 16.41 10.26 -21.53
N ASN A 124 16.91 9.68 -20.45
CA ASN A 124 18.32 9.41 -20.24
C ASN A 124 18.68 7.94 -20.54
N ASP A 125 17.73 7.14 -21.03
CA ASP A 125 17.89 5.73 -21.39
C ASP A 125 18.60 4.92 -20.30
N ARG A 126 18.15 5.05 -19.05
CA ARG A 126 18.74 4.37 -17.90
C ARG A 126 17.72 4.04 -16.81
N VAL A 127 18.06 3.05 -15.99
CA VAL A 127 17.39 2.78 -14.71
C VAL A 127 18.34 3.16 -13.57
N GLN A 128 17.86 3.99 -12.65
CA GLN A 128 18.59 4.37 -11.45
C GLN A 128 18.05 3.66 -10.20
N LEU A 129 18.97 3.26 -9.34
CA LEU A 129 18.74 2.80 -7.98
C LEU A 129 18.98 3.97 -7.02
N TRP A 130 18.04 4.22 -6.12
CA TRP A 130 18.13 5.25 -5.08
C TRP A 130 17.86 4.64 -3.72
N VAL A 131 18.77 4.80 -2.77
CA VAL A 131 18.54 4.37 -1.38
C VAL A 131 17.82 5.49 -0.63
N ALA A 132 16.96 5.13 0.33
CA ALA A 132 16.25 6.12 1.13
C ALA A 132 17.21 7.10 1.82
N ASN A 133 16.93 8.40 1.69
CA ASN A 133 17.73 9.53 2.19
C ASN A 133 19.04 9.81 1.45
N ASP A 134 19.35 9.08 0.37
CA ASP A 134 20.47 9.46 -0.50
C ASP A 134 20.10 10.68 -1.35
N ASN A 135 21.12 11.51 -1.63
CA ASN A 135 20.96 12.71 -2.45
C ASN A 135 21.13 12.46 -3.95
N GLN A 136 21.60 11.28 -4.35
CA GLN A 136 21.85 10.92 -5.75
C GLN A 136 21.58 9.43 -5.98
N GLY A 137 21.22 9.06 -7.21
CA GLY A 137 21.02 7.68 -7.62
C GLY A 137 22.26 7.06 -8.27
N GLN A 138 22.32 5.74 -8.23
CA GLN A 138 23.27 4.92 -8.96
C GLN A 138 22.61 4.37 -10.23
N THR A 139 23.21 4.60 -11.40
CA THR A 139 22.77 3.91 -12.63
C THR A 139 23.09 2.42 -12.53
N ILE A 140 22.08 1.56 -12.67
CA ILE A 140 22.22 0.10 -12.64
C ILE A 140 21.97 -0.57 -14.00
N ILE A 141 21.24 0.11 -14.89
CA ILE A 141 21.02 -0.29 -16.29
C ILE A 141 21.19 0.97 -17.14
N GLN A 142 21.97 0.89 -18.22
CA GLN A 142 22.35 2.03 -19.08
C GLN A 142 22.10 1.68 -20.56
N ASN A 143 21.87 2.70 -21.40
CA ASN A 143 21.54 2.56 -22.82
C ASN A 143 20.31 1.67 -23.03
N PHE A 144 19.34 1.84 -22.16
CA PHE A 144 18.14 1.02 -22.09
C PHE A 144 16.94 1.95 -22.07
N SER A 145 16.13 1.91 -23.13
CA SER A 145 14.94 2.75 -23.26
C SER A 145 13.82 2.17 -22.40
N CYS A 146 13.95 2.33 -21.08
CA CYS A 146 13.00 1.78 -20.14
C CYS A 146 11.66 2.53 -20.21
N TRP A 147 10.56 1.84 -19.89
CA TRP A 147 9.28 2.49 -19.63
C TRP A 147 8.71 2.05 -18.27
N GLY A 148 8.35 0.79 -18.16
CA GLY A 148 7.78 0.20 -16.96
C GLY A 148 8.82 -0.54 -16.15
N VAL A 149 8.75 -0.41 -14.83
CA VAL A 149 9.47 -1.25 -13.87
C VAL A 149 8.47 -2.00 -12.99
N ALA A 150 8.78 -3.25 -12.66
CA ALA A 150 8.08 -4.05 -11.66
C ALA A 150 9.06 -4.95 -10.91
N MET A 151 8.64 -5.48 -9.76
CA MET A 151 9.48 -6.35 -8.94
C MET A 151 8.69 -7.58 -8.49
N ASP A 152 9.35 -8.74 -8.46
CA ASP A 152 8.76 -9.94 -7.86
C ASP A 152 9.03 -10.02 -6.35
N LYS A 153 8.42 -11.00 -5.68
CA LYS A 153 8.59 -11.23 -4.23
C LYS A 153 10.03 -11.59 -3.81
N GLU A 154 10.87 -12.00 -4.76
CA GLU A 154 12.30 -12.27 -4.54
C GLU A 154 13.18 -11.05 -4.85
N GLU A 155 12.57 -9.89 -5.09
CA GLU A 155 13.26 -8.63 -5.38
C GLU A 155 14.04 -8.62 -6.69
N SER A 156 13.66 -9.47 -7.66
CA SER A 156 14.16 -9.35 -9.02
C SER A 156 13.44 -8.22 -9.75
N LEU A 157 14.21 -7.37 -10.43
CA LEU A 157 13.67 -6.24 -11.18
C LEU A 157 13.32 -6.66 -12.61
N TYR A 158 12.13 -6.28 -13.05
CA TYR A 158 11.64 -6.48 -14.41
C TYR A 158 11.44 -5.12 -15.08
N VAL A 159 12.02 -4.93 -16.26
CA VAL A 159 12.03 -3.63 -16.96
C VAL A 159 11.58 -3.83 -18.40
N SER A 160 10.56 -3.11 -18.84
CA SER A 160 10.18 -3.09 -20.26
C SER A 160 11.12 -2.18 -21.05
N HIS A 161 11.69 -2.72 -22.12
CA HIS A 161 12.44 -1.97 -23.10
C HIS A 161 11.50 -1.46 -24.19
N PHE A 162 11.09 -0.20 -24.07
CA PHE A 162 10.05 0.42 -24.89
C PHE A 162 10.36 0.35 -26.39
N ARG A 163 11.59 0.72 -26.80
CA ARG A 163 11.99 0.79 -28.21
C ARG A 163 12.50 -0.53 -28.81
N GLU A 164 12.76 -1.54 -27.98
CA GLU A 164 13.32 -2.82 -28.43
C GLU A 164 12.34 -3.98 -28.20
N HIS A 165 11.13 -3.69 -27.73
CA HIS A 165 10.00 -4.62 -27.77
C HIS A 165 10.20 -5.88 -26.92
N TYR A 166 10.80 -5.75 -25.73
CA TYR A 166 10.97 -6.86 -24.79
C TYR A 166 10.92 -6.44 -23.32
N VAL A 167 10.81 -7.41 -22.42
CA VAL A 167 10.96 -7.23 -20.97
C VAL A 167 12.22 -7.95 -20.48
N LEU A 168 13.08 -7.24 -19.77
CA LEU A 168 14.32 -7.74 -19.17
C LEU A 168 14.10 -8.07 -17.69
N LYS A 169 14.57 -9.23 -17.24
CA LYS A 169 14.77 -9.55 -15.81
C LYS A 169 16.23 -9.25 -15.42
N TRP A 170 16.42 -8.36 -14.46
CA TRP A 170 17.71 -7.95 -13.89
C TRP A 170 17.86 -8.51 -12.45
N PRO A 171 19.07 -8.91 -12.00
CA PRO A 171 20.38 -8.80 -12.65
C PRO A 171 20.75 -9.95 -13.60
N ALA A 172 19.84 -10.91 -13.79
CA ALA A 172 20.08 -12.06 -14.66
C ALA A 172 20.31 -11.69 -16.15
N ASN A 173 19.92 -10.48 -16.56
CA ASN A 173 19.94 -9.98 -17.93
C ASN A 173 19.22 -10.92 -18.90
N GLN A 174 18.10 -11.49 -18.45
CA GLN A 174 17.31 -12.45 -19.21
C GLN A 174 16.12 -11.76 -19.85
N VAL A 175 15.93 -11.93 -21.16
CA VAL A 175 14.66 -11.55 -21.81
C VAL A 175 13.58 -12.56 -21.42
N VAL A 176 12.49 -12.07 -20.85
CA VAL A 176 11.42 -12.89 -20.24
C VAL A 176 10.05 -12.70 -20.90
N ALA A 177 9.90 -11.70 -21.76
CA ALA A 177 8.75 -11.50 -22.64
C ALA A 177 9.18 -10.71 -23.89
N GLY A 178 8.58 -11.01 -25.05
CA GLY A 178 8.98 -10.43 -26.33
C GLY A 178 10.40 -10.83 -26.76
N GLY A 179 11.11 -9.90 -27.43
CA GLY A 179 12.50 -10.11 -27.88
C GLY A 179 12.63 -10.60 -29.32
N ASN A 180 11.52 -10.77 -30.04
CA ASN A 180 11.49 -11.16 -31.46
C ASN A 180 11.09 -9.99 -32.37
N GLY A 181 11.41 -8.76 -31.96
CA GLY A 181 11.09 -7.53 -32.67
C GLY A 181 9.67 -7.01 -32.45
N GLU A 182 9.37 -5.89 -33.09
CA GLU A 182 8.03 -5.29 -33.12
C GLU A 182 7.06 -6.16 -33.92
N GLY A 183 5.87 -6.41 -33.40
CA GLY A 183 4.80 -7.06 -34.14
C GLY A 183 3.67 -7.60 -33.27
N GLU A 184 2.69 -8.23 -33.92
CA GLU A 184 1.45 -8.73 -33.30
C GLU A 184 1.50 -10.23 -32.97
N ASN A 185 2.56 -10.95 -33.32
CA ASN A 185 2.68 -12.37 -32.98
C ASN A 185 2.73 -12.57 -31.45
N LEU A 186 2.44 -13.79 -30.99
CA LEU A 186 2.38 -14.10 -29.55
C LEU A 186 3.75 -14.07 -28.86
N ASP A 187 4.83 -14.09 -29.61
CA ASP A 187 6.22 -13.96 -29.16
C ASP A 187 6.81 -12.56 -29.41
N GLN A 188 5.99 -11.61 -29.87
CA GLN A 188 6.35 -10.22 -30.16
C GLN A 188 5.56 -9.23 -29.28
N LEU A 189 6.12 -8.02 -29.16
CA LEU A 189 5.51 -6.89 -28.44
C LEU A 189 5.63 -5.62 -29.29
N GLY A 190 4.75 -4.65 -29.08
CA GLY A 190 4.74 -3.33 -29.73
C GLY A 190 4.75 -2.23 -28.67
N TYR A 191 5.90 -1.55 -28.50
CA TYR A 191 6.11 -0.52 -27.48
C TYR A 191 5.62 -0.92 -26.07
N PRO A 192 6.16 -2.01 -25.48
CA PRO A 192 5.69 -2.50 -24.20
C PRO A 192 5.84 -1.43 -23.11
N SER A 193 4.73 -1.11 -22.45
CA SER A 193 4.64 -0.02 -21.47
C SER A 193 4.76 -0.55 -20.05
N GLN A 194 3.84 -0.21 -19.13
CA GLN A 194 3.90 -0.69 -17.75
C GLN A 194 3.61 -2.20 -17.70
N LEU A 195 4.28 -2.89 -16.77
CA LEU A 195 4.15 -4.33 -16.56
C LEU A 195 3.80 -4.65 -15.11
N PHE A 196 3.25 -5.84 -14.89
CA PHE A 196 2.93 -6.39 -13.58
C PHE A 196 3.50 -7.81 -13.48
N VAL A 197 4.07 -8.15 -12.32
CA VAL A 197 4.60 -9.48 -12.04
C VAL A 197 3.76 -10.13 -10.96
N ASP A 198 3.16 -11.26 -11.29
CA ASP A 198 2.27 -12.01 -10.39
C ASP A 198 3.09 -12.91 -9.43
N ARG A 199 2.46 -13.43 -8.39
CA ARG A 199 3.09 -14.27 -7.34
C ARG A 199 3.69 -15.56 -7.87
N ASP A 200 3.20 -16.03 -9.02
CA ASP A 200 3.70 -17.19 -9.76
C ASP A 200 4.84 -16.82 -10.75
N HIS A 201 5.32 -15.57 -10.71
CA HIS A 201 6.32 -14.98 -11.60
C HIS A 201 5.87 -14.85 -13.05
N SER A 202 4.58 -14.98 -13.33
CA SER A 202 4.03 -14.61 -14.63
C SER A 202 4.11 -13.10 -14.82
N ILE A 203 4.40 -12.69 -16.05
CA ILE A 203 4.57 -11.29 -16.40
C ILE A 203 3.38 -10.87 -17.27
N PHE A 204 2.67 -9.85 -16.82
CA PHE A 204 1.63 -9.18 -17.57
C PHE A 204 2.20 -7.89 -18.16
N VAL A 205 2.06 -7.71 -19.46
CA VAL A 205 2.61 -6.58 -20.20
C VAL A 205 1.48 -5.85 -20.89
N ALA A 206 1.41 -4.54 -20.69
CA ALA A 206 0.58 -3.67 -21.50
C ALA A 206 1.30 -3.43 -22.84
N ASP A 207 0.85 -4.18 -23.86
CA ASP A 207 1.37 -4.16 -25.22
C ASP A 207 0.73 -2.99 -25.97
N LEU A 208 1.28 -1.80 -25.71
CA LEU A 208 0.66 -0.50 -25.97
C LEU A 208 0.23 -0.34 -27.42
N GLN A 209 1.04 -0.78 -28.37
CA GLN A 209 0.75 -0.58 -29.79
C GLN A 209 -0.24 -1.58 -30.36
N ASN A 210 -0.26 -2.78 -29.80
CA ASN A 210 -1.12 -3.87 -30.26
C ASN A 210 -2.46 -3.90 -29.51
N ASP A 211 -2.77 -2.86 -28.74
CA ASP A 211 -4.04 -2.65 -28.04
C ASP A 211 -4.49 -3.86 -27.20
N ARG A 212 -3.53 -4.51 -26.52
CA ARG A 212 -3.76 -5.76 -25.80
C ARG A 212 -2.92 -5.86 -24.52
N ILE A 213 -3.38 -6.72 -23.62
CA ILE A 213 -2.61 -7.17 -22.46
C ILE A 213 -2.17 -8.60 -22.70
N MET A 214 -0.88 -8.83 -22.58
CA MET A 214 -0.26 -10.13 -22.79
C MET A 214 0.28 -10.70 -21.47
N LYS A 215 0.15 -12.02 -21.28
CA LYS A 215 0.71 -12.76 -20.15
C LYS A 215 1.77 -13.75 -20.62
N TRP A 216 2.97 -13.71 -20.04
CA TRP A 216 3.99 -14.77 -20.18
C TRP A 216 4.12 -15.55 -18.88
N SER A 217 4.13 -16.88 -18.98
CA SER A 217 4.52 -17.76 -17.88
C SER A 217 6.03 -17.93 -17.86
N VAL A 218 6.60 -18.30 -16.71
CA VAL A 218 8.05 -18.50 -16.57
C VAL A 218 8.59 -19.48 -17.62
N GLY A 219 9.55 -19.03 -18.41
CA GLY A 219 10.20 -19.84 -19.45
C GLY A 219 9.40 -20.03 -20.74
N ALA A 220 8.21 -19.44 -20.85
CA ALA A 220 7.40 -19.49 -22.06
C ALA A 220 8.11 -18.81 -23.24
N LYS A 221 7.96 -19.36 -24.44
CA LYS A 221 8.49 -18.77 -25.69
C LYS A 221 7.54 -17.76 -26.32
N GLU A 222 6.25 -17.94 -26.07
CA GLU A 222 5.17 -17.06 -26.50
C GLU A 222 4.26 -16.74 -25.31
N GLY A 223 3.58 -15.61 -25.40
CA GLY A 223 2.60 -15.17 -24.42
C GLY A 223 1.18 -15.55 -24.84
N ILE A 224 0.22 -15.19 -24.01
CA ILE A 224 -1.21 -15.30 -24.31
C ILE A 224 -1.88 -13.95 -24.14
N VAL A 225 -2.82 -13.62 -25.01
CA VAL A 225 -3.68 -12.44 -24.85
C VAL A 225 -4.67 -12.72 -23.72
N VAL A 226 -4.63 -11.90 -22.65
CA VAL A 226 -5.52 -12.05 -21.49
C VAL A 226 -6.61 -10.99 -21.41
N ALA A 227 -6.44 -9.87 -22.13
CA ALA A 227 -7.46 -8.84 -22.31
C ALA A 227 -7.16 -8.03 -23.60
N GLY A 228 -8.20 -7.51 -24.26
CA GLY A 228 -8.05 -6.72 -25.50
C GLY A 228 -7.65 -7.56 -26.72
N GLY A 229 -6.93 -6.95 -27.67
CA GLY A 229 -6.46 -7.61 -28.90
C GLY A 229 -7.54 -7.78 -29.99
N ASN A 230 -8.67 -7.08 -29.87
CA ASN A 230 -9.77 -7.11 -30.85
C ASN A 230 -9.82 -5.83 -31.71
N GLY A 231 -8.64 -5.25 -31.96
CA GLY A 231 -8.48 -3.96 -32.63
C GLY A 231 -8.63 -2.76 -31.70
N ILE A 232 -8.20 -1.61 -32.20
CA ILE A 232 -8.28 -0.32 -31.51
C ILE A 232 -9.74 0.14 -31.43
N GLY A 233 -10.19 0.54 -30.24
CA GLY A 233 -11.54 1.08 -30.04
C GLY A 233 -11.96 1.14 -28.58
N ASP A 234 -13.20 1.55 -28.33
CA ASP A 234 -13.79 1.75 -27.00
C ASP A 234 -14.89 0.73 -26.66
N ASP A 235 -15.07 -0.31 -27.48
CA ASP A 235 -15.97 -1.41 -27.15
C ASP A 235 -15.51 -2.17 -25.89
N ALA A 236 -16.42 -2.95 -25.30
CA ALA A 236 -16.17 -3.69 -24.06
C ALA A 236 -15.03 -4.72 -24.19
N ASN A 237 -14.69 -5.15 -25.39
CA ASN A 237 -13.60 -6.09 -25.68
C ASN A 237 -12.39 -5.45 -26.38
N GLN A 238 -12.37 -4.12 -26.51
CA GLN A 238 -11.32 -3.36 -27.19
C GLN A 238 -10.59 -2.42 -26.23
N PHE A 239 -9.37 -2.03 -26.61
CA PHE A 239 -8.59 -0.99 -25.95
C PHE A 239 -8.07 0.01 -26.98
N SER A 240 -7.61 1.16 -26.50
CA SER A 240 -6.84 2.14 -27.26
C SER A 240 -5.64 2.59 -26.44
N ARG A 241 -4.46 2.07 -26.84
CA ARG A 241 -3.16 2.30 -26.18
C ARG A 241 -3.21 2.01 -24.68
N PRO A 242 -3.44 0.74 -24.26
CA PRO A 242 -3.43 0.39 -22.85
C PRO A 242 -2.05 0.65 -22.25
N ALA A 243 -1.98 1.51 -21.24
CA ALA A 243 -0.70 2.02 -20.72
C ALA A 243 -0.23 1.32 -19.43
N ALA A 244 -1.17 0.72 -18.69
CA ALA A 244 -0.84 -0.01 -17.48
C ALA A 244 -1.79 -1.17 -17.22
N VAL A 245 -1.26 -2.16 -16.51
CA VAL A 245 -1.95 -3.37 -16.11
C VAL A 245 -1.63 -3.69 -14.66
N VAL A 246 -2.63 -4.10 -13.90
CA VAL A 246 -2.47 -4.74 -12.58
C VAL A 246 -3.42 -5.93 -12.47
N VAL A 247 -3.08 -6.92 -11.66
CA VAL A 247 -3.87 -8.15 -11.51
C VAL A 247 -4.16 -8.37 -10.04
N ASP A 248 -5.41 -8.72 -9.70
CA ASP A 248 -5.79 -9.08 -8.33
C ASP A 248 -5.58 -10.58 -8.04
N ASP A 249 -5.75 -10.96 -6.79
CA ASP A 249 -5.56 -12.34 -6.31
C ASP A 249 -6.54 -13.36 -6.96
N MET A 250 -7.63 -12.90 -7.59
CA MET A 250 -8.54 -13.75 -8.35
C MET A 250 -8.12 -13.91 -9.82
N GLY A 251 -7.06 -13.21 -10.23
CA GLY A 251 -6.59 -13.14 -11.61
C GLY A 251 -7.40 -12.18 -12.49
N THR A 252 -8.21 -11.29 -11.89
CA THR A 252 -8.88 -10.22 -12.62
C THR A 252 -7.84 -9.18 -13.05
N VAL A 253 -7.84 -8.84 -14.33
CA VAL A 253 -6.93 -7.85 -14.92
C VAL A 253 -7.60 -6.49 -14.88
N TYR A 254 -6.91 -5.46 -14.41
CA TYR A 254 -7.35 -4.07 -14.46
C TYR A 254 -6.41 -3.29 -15.38
N VAL A 255 -6.98 -2.54 -16.31
CA VAL A 255 -6.25 -1.91 -17.41
C VAL A 255 -6.53 -0.42 -17.44
N ALA A 256 -5.46 0.37 -17.52
CA ALA A 256 -5.52 1.78 -17.84
C ALA A 256 -5.60 1.93 -19.35
N ASP A 257 -6.80 2.08 -19.86
CA ASP A 257 -7.08 2.21 -21.28
C ASP A 257 -6.93 3.69 -21.68
N ASN A 258 -5.68 4.07 -22.00
CA ASN A 258 -5.20 5.44 -21.89
C ASN A 258 -5.93 6.40 -22.82
N TRP A 259 -6.08 6.06 -24.10
CA TRP A 259 -6.71 6.96 -25.06
C TRP A 259 -8.23 6.97 -24.96
N ASN A 260 -8.80 5.97 -24.29
CA ASN A 260 -10.23 5.93 -23.96
C ASN A 260 -10.55 6.56 -22.58
N ASN A 261 -9.56 7.12 -21.87
CA ASN A 261 -9.71 7.81 -20.58
C ASN A 261 -10.49 7.01 -19.52
N ARG A 262 -10.27 5.69 -19.48
CA ARG A 262 -11.05 4.78 -18.64
C ARG A 262 -10.18 3.71 -17.97
N ILE A 263 -10.69 3.19 -16.86
CA ILE A 263 -10.15 1.97 -16.25
C ILE A 263 -11.12 0.83 -16.52
N VAL A 264 -10.59 -0.26 -17.09
CA VAL A 264 -11.37 -1.45 -17.44
C VAL A 264 -11.00 -2.59 -16.50
N ARG A 265 -12.01 -3.21 -15.88
CA ARG A 265 -11.90 -4.45 -15.13
C ARG A 265 -12.24 -5.63 -16.04
N TRP A 266 -11.36 -6.61 -16.11
CA TRP A 266 -11.46 -7.77 -16.98
C TRP A 266 -11.29 -9.06 -16.18
N PRO A 267 -12.40 -9.74 -15.81
CA PRO A 267 -12.33 -11.01 -15.08
C PRO A 267 -11.52 -12.08 -15.82
N LYS A 268 -10.84 -12.94 -15.06
CA LYS A 268 -10.05 -14.04 -15.63
C LYS A 268 -10.90 -14.90 -16.57
N GLY A 269 -10.45 -15.05 -17.81
CA GLY A 269 -11.14 -15.85 -18.84
C GLY A 269 -12.38 -15.17 -19.46
N ALA A 270 -12.70 -13.94 -19.09
CA ALA A 270 -13.74 -13.16 -19.77
C ALA A 270 -13.31 -12.78 -21.20
N LYS A 271 -14.31 -12.56 -22.06
CA LYS A 271 -14.10 -12.08 -23.45
C LYS A 271 -14.24 -10.56 -23.61
N SER A 272 -14.73 -9.89 -22.57
CA SER A 272 -14.91 -8.46 -22.51
C SER A 272 -14.75 -7.98 -21.05
N GLY A 273 -14.39 -6.72 -20.90
CA GLY A 273 -14.27 -6.04 -19.63
C GLY A 273 -15.49 -5.18 -19.30
N THR A 274 -15.47 -4.63 -18.09
CA THR A 274 -16.44 -3.65 -17.60
C THR A 274 -15.69 -2.39 -17.18
N VAL A 275 -16.14 -1.22 -17.63
CA VAL A 275 -15.58 0.06 -17.19
C VAL A 275 -15.93 0.27 -15.73
N ILE A 276 -14.92 0.47 -14.88
CA ILE A 276 -15.11 0.69 -13.44
C ILE A 276 -15.03 2.16 -13.03
N THR A 277 -14.32 2.98 -13.80
CA THR A 277 -14.34 4.44 -13.69
C THR A 277 -13.92 5.06 -15.01
N THR A 278 -14.49 6.22 -15.32
CA THR A 278 -13.98 7.13 -16.34
C THR A 278 -13.33 8.31 -15.65
N LEU A 279 -12.28 8.88 -16.25
CA LEU A 279 -11.70 10.12 -15.76
C LEU A 279 -12.61 11.28 -16.22
N THR A 280 -13.63 11.62 -15.44
CA THR A 280 -14.36 12.88 -15.67
C THR A 280 -13.56 14.01 -15.03
N ASP A 281 -12.81 14.73 -15.85
CA ASP A 281 -12.11 15.93 -15.44
C ASP A 281 -13.11 16.99 -14.94
N THR A 282 -13.08 17.32 -13.64
CA THR A 282 -13.86 18.43 -13.07
C THR A 282 -13.17 19.78 -13.19
N SER A 283 -12.00 19.87 -13.85
CA SER A 283 -11.26 21.13 -13.95
C SER A 283 -10.26 21.20 -15.11
N ALA A 284 -10.70 21.06 -16.37
CA ALA A 284 -10.16 21.77 -17.54
C ALA A 284 -10.84 21.31 -18.86
N LYS A 285 -11.98 21.93 -19.20
CA LYS A 285 -12.27 22.13 -20.64
C LYS A 285 -11.26 23.15 -21.19
N ARG A 286 -10.14 22.69 -21.71
CA ARG A 286 -9.41 23.36 -22.79
C ARG A 286 -9.15 22.37 -23.91
N GLU A 287 -9.97 22.53 -24.93
CA GLU A 287 -9.82 22.15 -26.33
C GLU A 287 -8.64 21.25 -26.71
N CYS A 288 -8.96 20.04 -27.17
CA CYS A 288 -8.41 19.55 -28.43
C CYS A 288 -9.50 18.77 -29.17
N THR A 289 -9.70 19.15 -30.42
CA THR A 289 -10.85 18.89 -31.30
C THR A 289 -11.08 17.42 -31.65
N THR A 290 -12.35 16.97 -31.57
CA THR A 290 -12.97 16.06 -32.55
C THR A 290 -14.51 16.12 -32.46
N LYS A 291 -15.09 16.90 -33.39
CA LYS A 291 -16.50 16.96 -33.86
C LYS A 291 -17.63 16.75 -32.83
N ALA A 292 -18.02 17.83 -32.16
CA ALA A 292 -19.34 17.92 -31.54
C ALA A 292 -20.45 17.92 -32.61
N LYS A 293 -21.50 17.12 -32.38
CA LYS A 293 -22.67 17.01 -33.28
C LYS A 293 -23.44 18.34 -33.28
N LEU A 294 -23.62 18.93 -34.46
CA LEU A 294 -24.42 20.14 -34.66
C LEU A 294 -25.92 19.81 -34.62
N ILE A 295 -26.73 20.71 -34.08
CA ILE A 295 -28.20 20.62 -34.09
C ILE A 295 -28.79 21.80 -34.88
N ALA A 296 -29.90 21.57 -35.58
CA ALA A 296 -30.61 22.61 -36.31
C ALA A 296 -31.43 23.49 -35.36
N CYS A 297 -31.41 24.81 -35.58
CA CYS A 297 -32.19 25.75 -34.78
C CYS A 297 -33.71 25.46 -34.87
N PRO A 298 -34.46 25.39 -33.74
CA PRO A 298 -35.91 25.19 -33.75
C PRO A 298 -36.73 26.22 -34.55
N LEU A 299 -36.14 27.40 -34.84
CA LEU A 299 -36.74 28.44 -35.69
C LEU A 299 -36.43 28.27 -37.19
N ILE A 300 -35.95 27.09 -37.62
CA ILE A 300 -35.73 26.76 -39.04
C ILE A 300 -37.00 26.96 -39.88
N LYS A 301 -38.18 26.69 -39.31
CA LYS A 301 -39.49 26.93 -39.95
C LYS A 301 -39.79 28.40 -40.23
N TYR A 302 -39.04 29.32 -39.62
CA TYR A 302 -39.14 30.77 -39.82
C TYR A 302 -37.91 31.35 -40.54
N GLY A 303 -37.08 30.47 -41.13
CA GLY A 303 -35.99 30.84 -42.04
C GLY A 303 -34.64 31.07 -41.35
N CYS A 304 -34.38 30.47 -40.19
CA CYS A 304 -33.04 30.39 -39.60
C CYS A 304 -32.30 29.16 -40.15
N THR A 305 -31.13 29.36 -40.77
CA THR A 305 -30.36 28.30 -41.44
C THR A 305 -29.12 27.86 -40.66
N ALA A 306 -28.99 28.26 -39.40
CA ALA A 306 -27.81 27.99 -38.61
C ALA A 306 -27.82 26.58 -38.01
N GLU A 307 -26.69 25.88 -38.16
CA GLU A 307 -26.35 24.66 -37.45
C GLU A 307 -25.45 25.03 -36.27
N ILE A 308 -25.85 24.68 -35.05
CA ILE A 308 -25.27 25.21 -33.82
C ILE A 308 -24.92 24.09 -32.83
N HIS A 309 -23.92 24.34 -31.99
CA HIS A 309 -23.62 23.46 -30.87
C HIS A 309 -24.64 23.66 -29.75
N TYR A 310 -25.06 22.57 -29.09
CA TYR A 310 -26.07 22.60 -28.02
C TYR A 310 -25.73 23.61 -26.90
N ASN A 311 -24.44 23.83 -26.64
CA ASN A 311 -23.97 24.70 -25.56
C ASN A 311 -23.99 26.19 -25.93
N GLU A 312 -24.16 26.53 -27.21
CA GLU A 312 -24.24 27.90 -27.73
C GLU A 312 -25.69 28.33 -28.01
N LEU A 313 -26.66 27.46 -27.71
CA LEU A 313 -28.08 27.64 -28.02
C LEU A 313 -28.66 28.90 -27.37
N LEU A 314 -28.29 29.20 -26.12
CA LEU A 314 -28.75 30.39 -25.36
C LEU A 314 -28.19 31.71 -25.92
N GLU A 315 -26.93 31.74 -26.34
CA GLU A 315 -26.32 32.92 -26.98
C GLU A 315 -26.85 33.10 -28.41
N HIS A 316 -27.08 32.01 -29.14
CA HIS A 316 -27.67 32.03 -30.47
C HIS A 316 -29.10 32.62 -30.49
N TYR A 317 -29.93 32.27 -29.50
CA TYR A 317 -31.27 32.85 -29.33
C TYR A 317 -31.26 34.34 -29.00
N SER A 318 -30.15 34.84 -28.44
CA SER A 318 -29.98 36.23 -28.06
C SER A 318 -29.43 37.11 -29.20
N SER A 319 -29.18 36.53 -30.38
CA SER A 319 -28.68 37.26 -31.54
C SER A 319 -29.73 38.17 -32.18
N SER A 320 -29.27 39.29 -32.77
CA SER A 320 -30.10 40.25 -33.49
C SER A 320 -30.94 39.62 -34.61
N ILE A 321 -30.45 38.51 -35.19
CA ILE A 321 -31.14 37.72 -36.21
C ILE A 321 -32.43 37.09 -35.65
N HIS A 322 -32.44 36.57 -34.41
CA HIS A 322 -33.65 35.98 -33.82
C HIS A 322 -34.66 37.02 -33.35
N GLN A 323 -34.19 38.16 -32.85
CA GLN A 323 -35.08 39.29 -32.55
C GLN A 323 -35.75 39.83 -33.82
N GLU A 324 -35.01 39.94 -34.93
CA GLU A 324 -35.56 40.36 -36.24
C GLU A 324 -36.55 39.32 -36.81
N LYS A 325 -36.28 38.02 -36.64
CA LYS A 325 -37.16 36.93 -37.13
C LYS A 325 -38.41 36.76 -36.26
N LEU A 326 -38.30 36.98 -34.95
CA LEU A 326 -39.44 37.06 -34.04
C LEU A 326 -40.30 38.30 -34.34
N LEU A 327 -39.68 39.45 -34.62
CA LEU A 327 -40.40 40.64 -35.11
C LEU A 327 -41.09 40.37 -36.46
N LYS A 328 -40.46 39.66 -37.40
CA LYS A 328 -41.10 39.25 -38.66
C LYS A 328 -42.24 38.26 -38.46
N ALA A 329 -42.16 37.36 -37.49
CA ALA A 329 -43.26 36.46 -37.14
C ALA A 329 -44.45 37.24 -36.55
N ILE A 330 -44.18 38.23 -35.69
CA ILE A 330 -45.18 39.16 -35.16
C ILE A 330 -45.71 40.07 -36.27
N GLU A 331 -44.89 40.52 -37.22
CA GLU A 331 -45.30 41.35 -38.36
C GLU A 331 -46.19 40.57 -39.33
N ILE A 332 -45.90 39.28 -39.56
CA ILE A 332 -46.76 38.38 -40.36
C ILE A 332 -48.09 38.13 -39.63
N PHE A 333 -48.07 38.02 -38.30
CA PHE A 333 -49.26 37.90 -37.47
C PHE A 333 -50.12 39.19 -37.48
N VAL A 334 -49.49 40.36 -37.40
CA VAL A 334 -50.14 41.69 -37.48
C VAL A 334 -50.63 42.01 -38.89
N ARG A 335 -49.92 41.59 -39.95
CA ARG A 335 -50.40 41.74 -41.34
C ARG A 335 -51.60 40.85 -41.63
N LYS A 336 -51.70 39.68 -40.99
CA LYS A 336 -52.92 38.84 -41.04
C LYS A 336 -54.10 39.45 -40.29
N LEU A 337 -53.86 40.38 -39.37
CA LEU A 337 -54.90 41.20 -38.71
C LEU A 337 -55.34 42.41 -39.57
N HIS A 338 -54.61 42.78 -40.62
CA HIS A 338 -54.86 43.99 -41.42
C HIS A 338 -54.82 43.75 -42.94
N THR A 339 -55.78 42.99 -43.46
CA THR A 339 -56.09 43.02 -44.89
C THR A 339 -57.57 43.26 -45.18
N LYS A 340 -58.07 44.45 -44.80
CA LYS A 340 -58.52 45.46 -45.77
C LYS A 340 -58.68 46.86 -45.11
N PRO A 341 -58.51 47.95 -45.88
CA PRO A 341 -58.45 49.33 -45.38
C PRO A 341 -59.84 49.98 -45.23
N ILE A 342 -59.97 50.82 -44.21
CA ILE A 342 -61.01 51.85 -44.11
C ILE A 342 -60.53 53.01 -44.99
N GLY A 343 -61.28 53.31 -46.05
CA GLY A 343 -60.96 54.41 -46.98
C GLY A 343 -62.06 54.61 -48.01
N ASP A 344 -63.07 55.38 -47.61
CA ASP A 344 -64.05 56.15 -48.38
C ASP A 344 -64.24 55.84 -49.87
N HIS A 345 -65.27 55.05 -50.22
CA HIS A 345 -66.42 55.50 -51.01
C HIS A 345 -67.36 54.33 -51.40
N CYS A 346 -68.58 54.44 -50.88
CA CYS A 346 -69.91 54.21 -51.47
C CYS A 346 -70.26 52.94 -52.28
N GLU A 347 -71.46 52.42 -51.93
CA GLU A 347 -72.37 51.51 -52.63
C GLU A 347 -71.94 50.02 -52.64
N CYS A 348 -72.70 49.02 -52.20
CA CYS A 348 -74.13 48.86 -51.94
C CYS A 348 -74.40 47.56 -51.15
N GLU A 349 -75.51 47.59 -50.40
CA GLU A 349 -76.46 46.51 -49.99
C GLU A 349 -76.01 45.12 -49.46
N SER A 350 -76.63 44.80 -48.30
CA SER A 350 -76.88 43.47 -47.69
C SER A 350 -75.63 42.69 -47.23
N GLU A 351 -75.53 42.19 -46.00
CA GLU A 351 -76.09 40.89 -45.61
C GLU A 351 -75.89 40.62 -44.10
N LYS A 352 -76.68 39.67 -43.60
CA LYS A 352 -76.91 39.29 -42.20
C LYS A 352 -75.80 38.42 -41.55
N ASP A 353 -74.53 38.57 -41.92
CA ASP A 353 -73.48 37.58 -41.56
C ASP A 353 -72.43 38.02 -40.52
N ASP A 354 -72.57 39.18 -39.89
CA ASP A 354 -71.48 39.79 -39.10
C ASP A 354 -71.38 39.38 -37.61
N TYR A 355 -72.27 38.51 -37.11
CA TYR A 355 -72.24 38.10 -35.69
C TYR A 355 -71.53 36.76 -35.44
N SER A 356 -71.40 35.89 -36.44
CA SER A 356 -70.80 34.56 -36.27
C SER A 356 -69.27 34.61 -36.19
N GLU A 357 -68.64 35.51 -36.94
CA GLU A 357 -67.18 35.66 -37.03
C GLU A 357 -66.59 36.37 -35.79
N ILE A 358 -67.31 37.36 -35.25
CA ILE A 358 -66.99 38.03 -33.99
C ILE A 358 -67.11 37.04 -32.81
N LEU A 359 -68.17 36.24 -32.77
CA LEU A 359 -68.39 35.24 -31.72
C LEU A 359 -67.33 34.13 -31.76
N ASN A 360 -66.90 33.72 -32.95
CA ASN A 360 -65.85 32.71 -33.12
C ASN A 360 -64.48 33.24 -32.64
N THR A 361 -64.19 34.51 -32.89
CA THR A 361 -62.95 35.16 -32.44
C THR A 361 -62.93 35.35 -30.92
N ILE A 362 -64.07 35.69 -30.30
CA ILE A 362 -64.20 35.76 -28.84
C ILE A 362 -64.02 34.38 -28.19
N ASN A 363 -64.55 33.32 -28.79
CA ASN A 363 -64.39 31.95 -28.27
C ASN A 363 -62.93 31.47 -28.37
N ILE A 364 -62.23 31.74 -29.48
CA ILE A 364 -60.81 31.39 -29.63
C ILE A 364 -59.93 32.16 -28.65
N LEU A 365 -60.24 33.43 -28.37
CA LEU A 365 -59.54 34.21 -27.35
C LEU A 365 -59.83 33.70 -25.93
N ALA A 366 -61.07 33.30 -25.65
CA ALA A 366 -61.44 32.69 -24.36
C ALA A 366 -60.74 31.33 -24.15
N GLU A 367 -60.65 30.50 -25.19
CA GLU A 367 -59.90 29.24 -25.16
C GLU A 367 -58.39 29.47 -24.96
N GLY A 368 -57.80 30.46 -25.66
CA GLY A 368 -56.39 30.80 -25.49
C GLY A 368 -56.05 31.34 -24.09
N VAL A 369 -56.94 32.15 -23.50
CA VAL A 369 -56.79 32.64 -22.12
C VAL A 369 -57.00 31.51 -21.10
N SER A 370 -57.92 30.57 -21.36
CA SER A 370 -58.09 29.36 -20.53
C SER A 370 -56.85 28.50 -20.56
N CYS A 371 -56.27 28.22 -21.73
CA CYS A 371 -55.03 27.45 -21.85
C CYS A 371 -53.86 28.11 -21.11
N LEU A 372 -53.71 29.44 -21.20
CA LEU A 372 -52.68 30.17 -20.44
C LEU A 372 -52.93 30.16 -18.94
N HIS A 373 -54.19 30.09 -18.49
CA HIS A 373 -54.51 29.91 -17.09
C HIS A 373 -54.16 28.49 -16.62
N ASP A 374 -54.50 27.48 -17.42
CA ASP A 374 -54.21 26.07 -17.13
C ASP A 374 -52.70 25.80 -17.10
N ASP A 375 -51.94 26.34 -18.05
CA ASP A 375 -50.47 26.27 -18.07
C ASP A 375 -49.86 26.94 -16.82
N ASN A 376 -50.38 28.09 -16.39
CA ASN A 376 -49.93 28.75 -15.16
C ASN A 376 -50.26 27.95 -13.89
N VAL A 377 -51.43 27.30 -13.85
CA VAL A 377 -51.82 26.40 -12.75
C VAL A 377 -50.94 25.15 -12.74
N GLU A 378 -50.61 24.59 -13.89
CA GLU A 378 -49.70 23.45 -14.02
C GLU A 378 -48.28 23.82 -13.59
N ILE A 379 -47.76 24.97 -14.01
CA ILE A 379 -46.46 25.49 -13.57
C ILE A 379 -46.46 25.70 -12.04
N HIS A 380 -47.54 26.26 -11.48
CA HIS A 380 -47.63 26.47 -10.04
C HIS A 380 -47.66 25.14 -9.27
N ASN A 381 -48.42 24.15 -9.75
CA ASN A 381 -48.46 22.80 -9.16
C ASN A 381 -47.10 22.10 -9.25
N ASN A 382 -46.41 22.21 -10.39
CA ASN A 382 -45.05 21.71 -10.56
C ASN A 382 -44.07 22.39 -9.60
N PHE A 383 -44.20 23.71 -9.39
CA PHE A 383 -43.39 24.45 -8.43
C PHE A 383 -43.65 24.00 -6.99
N VAL A 384 -44.91 23.78 -6.60
CA VAL A 384 -45.28 23.24 -5.28
C VAL A 384 -44.73 21.82 -5.07
N GLN A 385 -44.79 20.96 -6.09
CA GLN A 385 -44.19 19.62 -6.03
C GLN A 385 -42.67 19.66 -5.88
N VAL A 386 -41.99 20.57 -6.59
CA VAL A 386 -40.54 20.78 -6.46
C VAL A 386 -40.20 21.29 -5.07
N LEU A 387 -40.95 22.26 -4.53
CA LEU A 387 -40.75 22.74 -3.16
C LEU A 387 -40.95 21.64 -2.11
N SER A 388 -41.95 20.78 -2.26
CA SER A 388 -42.16 19.62 -1.37
C SER A 388 -40.94 18.69 -1.38
N LYS A 389 -40.41 18.38 -2.57
CA LYS A 389 -39.22 17.54 -2.72
C LYS A 389 -37.97 18.20 -2.12
N ILE A 390 -37.82 19.52 -2.24
CA ILE A 390 -36.71 20.26 -1.62
C ILE A 390 -36.78 20.19 -0.09
N VAL A 391 -37.98 20.31 0.48
CA VAL A 391 -38.18 20.19 1.94
C VAL A 391 -37.87 18.77 2.42
N GLU A 392 -38.31 17.74 1.69
CA GLU A 392 -37.97 16.34 1.99
C GLU A 392 -36.47 16.08 1.93
N GLN A 393 -35.79 16.59 0.89
CA GLN A 393 -34.34 16.49 0.76
C GLN A 393 -33.62 17.21 1.90
N LYS A 394 -34.11 18.37 2.34
CA LYS A 394 -33.54 19.10 3.48
C LYS A 394 -33.62 18.28 4.77
N ILE A 395 -34.74 17.61 5.04
CA ILE A 395 -34.90 16.73 6.21
C ILE A 395 -33.93 15.53 6.13
N GLN A 396 -33.71 14.98 4.94
CA GLN A 396 -32.73 13.89 4.75
C GLN A 396 -31.29 14.37 4.99
N ILE A 397 -30.93 15.57 4.50
CA ILE A 397 -29.61 16.18 4.73
C ILE A 397 -29.38 16.38 6.24
N GLU A 398 -30.37 16.89 6.97
CA GLU A 398 -30.27 17.07 8.43
C GLU A 398 -30.05 15.74 9.17
N LYS A 399 -30.74 14.67 8.75
CA LYS A 399 -30.50 13.32 9.31
C LYS A 399 -29.11 12.79 8.98
N LEU A 400 -28.64 13.02 7.76
CA LEU A 400 -27.31 12.59 7.32
C LEU A 400 -26.21 13.32 8.09
N ASN A 401 -26.36 14.63 8.31
CA ASN A 401 -25.43 15.44 9.09
C ASN A 401 -25.30 14.93 10.53
N LYS A 402 -26.42 14.54 11.17
CA LYS A 402 -26.39 13.95 12.50
C LYS A 402 -25.64 12.61 12.52
N SER A 403 -25.86 11.76 11.53
CA SER A 403 -25.14 10.47 11.40
C SER A 403 -23.65 10.66 11.13
N ILE A 404 -23.27 11.70 10.37
CA ILE A 404 -21.87 12.09 10.14
C ILE A 404 -21.22 12.48 11.47
N GLU A 405 -21.89 13.30 12.29
CA GLU A 405 -21.36 13.75 13.57
C GLU A 405 -21.12 12.58 14.55
N GLU A 406 -22.06 11.63 14.63
CA GLU A 406 -21.91 10.39 15.42
C GLU A 406 -20.74 9.53 14.91
N THR A 407 -20.58 9.43 13.59
CA THR A 407 -19.48 8.67 12.97
C THR A 407 -18.13 9.35 13.19
N SER A 408 -18.07 10.67 13.13
CA SER A 408 -16.86 11.46 13.42
C SER A 408 -16.39 11.27 14.87
N GLN A 409 -17.32 11.18 15.83
CA GLN A 409 -16.97 10.89 17.22
C GLN A 409 -16.40 9.47 17.38
N MET A 410 -16.99 8.47 16.71
CA MET A 410 -16.47 7.10 16.68
C MET A 410 -15.07 6.98 16.03
N LEU A 411 -14.84 7.73 14.94
CA LEU A 411 -13.55 7.82 14.26
C LEU A 411 -12.47 8.41 15.19
N SER A 412 -12.80 9.43 15.99
CA SER A 412 -11.86 10.01 16.96
C SER A 412 -11.41 9.00 18.02
N VAL A 413 -12.33 8.19 18.55
CA VAL A 413 -12.01 7.12 19.51
C VAL A 413 -11.13 6.04 18.87
N THR A 414 -11.43 5.68 17.63
CA THR A 414 -10.66 4.66 16.88
C THR A 414 -9.25 5.15 16.54
N ASP A 415 -9.11 6.44 16.18
CA ASP A 415 -7.81 7.07 15.92
C ASP A 415 -6.93 7.12 17.19
N MET A 416 -7.52 7.38 18.36
CA MET A 416 -6.80 7.27 19.64
C MET A 416 -6.33 5.85 19.93
N ASN A 417 -7.16 4.83 19.69
CA ASN A 417 -6.78 3.43 19.88
C ASN A 417 -5.66 3.00 18.91
N ASN A 418 -5.72 3.45 17.64
CA ASN A 418 -4.69 3.18 16.65
C ASN A 418 -3.35 3.84 17.02
N LYS A 419 -3.36 5.05 17.59
CA LYS A 419 -2.14 5.72 18.09
C LYS A 419 -1.49 4.96 19.25
N VAL A 420 -2.30 4.43 20.18
CA VAL A 420 -1.81 3.58 21.27
C VAL A 420 -1.17 2.30 20.70
N LEU A 421 -1.85 1.64 19.77
CA LEU A 421 -1.35 0.42 19.15
C LEU A 421 -0.05 0.67 18.35
N GLN A 422 0.04 1.79 17.62
CA GLN A 422 1.26 2.19 16.91
C GLN A 422 2.42 2.46 17.87
N ALA A 423 2.17 3.11 19.01
CA ALA A 423 3.18 3.32 20.04
C ALA A 423 3.69 1.98 20.64
N GLU A 424 2.80 1.02 20.87
CA GLU A 424 3.16 -0.33 21.30
C GLU A 424 3.96 -1.09 20.24
N MET A 425 3.58 -0.95 18.96
CA MET A 425 4.26 -1.58 17.83
C MET A 425 5.66 -1.02 17.63
N GLU A 426 5.84 0.30 17.76
CA GLU A 426 7.16 0.95 17.63
C GLU A 426 8.06 0.60 18.81
N THR A 427 7.49 0.50 20.01
CA THR A 427 8.23 -0.02 21.19
C THR A 427 8.70 -1.47 20.93
N THR A 428 7.84 -2.30 20.33
CA THR A 428 8.17 -3.70 19.99
C THR A 428 9.21 -3.78 18.88
N LYS A 429 9.15 -2.90 17.88
CA LYS A 429 10.12 -2.79 16.79
C LYS A 429 11.48 -2.33 17.28
N GLN A 430 11.52 -1.38 18.22
CA GLN A 430 12.75 -0.98 18.89
C GLN A 430 13.37 -2.13 19.68
N MET A 431 12.55 -2.93 20.38
CA MET A 431 13.01 -4.17 21.03
C MET A 431 13.56 -5.21 20.04
N LEU A 432 13.06 -5.24 18.79
CA LEU A 432 13.57 -6.15 17.76
C LEU A 432 14.88 -5.66 17.14
N LEU A 433 15.05 -4.35 16.98
CA LEU A 433 16.27 -3.74 16.43
C LEU A 433 17.46 -3.87 17.39
N ASP A 434 17.23 -3.70 18.70
CA ASP A 434 18.26 -3.82 19.74
C ASP A 434 18.81 -5.26 19.92
N ASN A 435 18.11 -6.27 19.37
CA ASN A 435 18.53 -7.69 19.42
C ASN A 435 19.71 -8.01 18.49
N SER A 436 20.01 -7.13 17.53
CA SER A 436 21.00 -7.39 16.47
C SER A 436 22.45 -7.26 16.95
N SER A 437 22.68 -6.71 18.15
CA SER A 437 24.03 -6.30 18.59
C SER A 437 24.52 -6.89 19.91
N THR A 438 23.70 -7.65 20.67
CA THR A 438 24.13 -8.20 21.98
C THR A 438 23.42 -9.50 22.40
N SER A 439 23.30 -10.50 21.51
CA SER A 439 22.83 -11.84 21.94
C SER A 439 23.91 -12.53 22.78
N SER A 440 23.89 -12.31 24.09
CA SER A 440 24.76 -13.05 25.00
C SER A 440 24.35 -14.52 25.04
N ASN A 441 25.30 -15.41 24.72
CA ASN A 441 25.10 -16.85 24.59
C ASN A 441 25.83 -17.62 25.71
N ASN A 442 25.94 -17.05 26.91
CA ASN A 442 26.60 -17.69 28.06
C ASN A 442 25.76 -17.60 29.34
N GLY A 443 24.46 -17.30 29.21
CA GLY A 443 23.54 -17.14 30.32
C GLY A 443 23.78 -15.90 31.17
N SER A 444 24.54 -14.91 30.68
CA SER A 444 24.78 -13.64 31.35
C SER A 444 24.52 -12.47 30.40
N TYR A 445 23.56 -11.59 30.72
CA TYR A 445 23.22 -10.43 29.90
C TYR A 445 23.21 -9.15 30.73
N ILE A 446 23.79 -8.07 30.19
CA ILE A 446 23.77 -6.73 30.80
C ILE A 446 22.82 -5.86 29.99
N TRP A 447 21.74 -5.41 30.62
CA TRP A 447 20.73 -4.55 30.05
C TRP A 447 21.02 -3.09 30.38
N LYS A 448 21.30 -2.28 29.35
CA LYS A 448 21.31 -0.81 29.45
C LYS A 448 19.88 -0.29 29.31
N ILE A 449 19.41 0.44 30.31
CA ILE A 449 18.11 1.10 30.29
C ILE A 449 18.37 2.60 30.23
N ALA A 450 18.15 3.22 29.07
CA ALA A 450 18.23 4.67 28.86
C ALA A 450 16.90 5.38 29.20
N ASN A 451 16.89 6.71 29.28
CA ASN A 451 15.71 7.54 29.57
C ASN A 451 15.00 7.12 30.85
N VAL A 452 15.76 6.90 31.92
CA VAL A 452 15.25 6.38 33.20
C VAL A 452 14.23 7.33 33.81
N ALA A 453 14.47 8.64 33.75
CA ALA A 453 13.56 9.66 34.26
C ALA A 453 12.18 9.58 33.60
N GLU A 454 12.15 9.47 32.27
CA GLU A 454 10.92 9.33 31.50
C GLU A 454 10.18 8.02 31.86
N LYS A 455 10.92 6.92 31.93
CA LYS A 455 10.35 5.60 32.26
C LYS A 455 9.80 5.52 33.68
N LEU A 456 10.45 6.19 34.65
CA LEU A 456 9.92 6.37 36.01
C LEU A 456 8.62 7.18 35.98
N ALA A 457 8.60 8.32 35.28
CA ALA A 457 7.41 9.15 35.17
C ALA A 457 6.24 8.41 34.50
N ASN A 458 6.51 7.67 33.42
CA ASN A 458 5.51 6.85 32.73
C ASN A 458 4.99 5.70 33.58
N GLY A 459 5.84 5.08 34.41
CA GLY A 459 5.44 4.06 35.36
C GLY A 459 4.59 4.60 36.52
N ILE A 460 4.87 5.82 36.99
CA ILE A 460 4.08 6.49 38.04
C ILE A 460 2.72 6.92 37.49
N ALA A 461 2.69 7.43 36.25
CA ALA A 461 1.48 7.87 35.56
C ALA A 461 0.68 6.71 34.94
N ASP A 462 1.09 5.46 35.15
CA ASP A 462 0.47 4.25 34.57
C ASP A 462 0.35 4.25 33.04
N ARG A 463 1.18 5.03 32.36
CA ARG A 463 1.27 5.07 30.89
C ARG A 463 2.05 3.89 30.33
N GLN A 464 3.03 3.39 31.09
CA GLN A 464 3.80 2.19 30.75
C GLN A 464 4.16 1.44 32.03
N THR A 465 3.44 0.35 32.32
CA THR A 465 3.56 -0.34 33.62
C THR A 465 4.80 -1.22 33.72
N SER A 466 5.33 -1.72 32.60
CA SER A 466 6.53 -2.57 32.56
C SER A 466 7.28 -2.46 31.24
N ILE A 467 8.59 -2.70 31.30
CA ILE A 467 9.47 -2.80 30.13
C ILE A 467 10.22 -4.14 30.12
N TYR A 468 10.63 -4.60 28.94
CA TYR A 468 11.34 -5.86 28.77
C TYR A 468 12.77 -5.63 28.29
N SER A 469 13.69 -6.49 28.72
CA SER A 469 15.00 -6.58 28.10
C SER A 469 14.92 -7.29 26.75
N PRO A 470 15.91 -7.09 25.87
CA PRO A 470 16.23 -8.04 24.80
C PRO A 470 16.30 -9.49 25.31
N PRO A 471 15.93 -10.48 24.48
CA PRO A 471 16.12 -11.88 24.78
C PRO A 471 17.61 -12.24 24.72
N PHE A 472 18.03 -13.11 25.61
CA PHE A 472 19.37 -13.68 25.67
C PHE A 472 19.30 -15.18 25.96
N TYR A 473 20.43 -15.88 25.79
CA TYR A 473 20.46 -17.34 25.85
C TYR A 473 21.43 -17.87 26.89
N SER A 474 21.11 -19.03 27.49
CA SER A 474 22.04 -19.74 28.38
C SER A 474 23.28 -20.25 27.64
N SER A 475 23.12 -20.63 26.38
CA SER A 475 24.15 -21.09 25.44
C SER A 475 23.63 -20.88 24.01
N PRO A 476 24.44 -21.02 22.94
CA PRO A 476 23.95 -20.90 21.56
C PRO A 476 22.76 -21.83 21.23
N THR A 477 22.63 -22.95 21.95
CA THR A 477 21.55 -23.93 21.83
C THR A 477 20.72 -24.05 23.12
N GLY A 478 20.74 -23.01 23.96
CA GLY A 478 20.24 -23.02 25.32
C GLY A 478 18.85 -22.44 25.52
N TYR A 479 18.45 -22.25 26.79
CA TYR A 479 17.19 -21.61 27.15
C TYR A 479 17.18 -20.16 26.68
N LYS A 480 16.09 -19.75 26.03
CA LYS A 480 15.81 -18.36 25.68
C LYS A 480 15.09 -17.66 26.82
N MET A 481 15.58 -16.50 27.23
CA MET A 481 15.07 -15.79 28.41
C MET A 481 15.16 -14.27 28.24
N CYS A 482 14.35 -13.53 29.01
CA CYS A 482 14.46 -12.07 29.13
C CYS A 482 14.09 -11.60 30.55
N MET A 483 14.34 -10.32 30.83
CA MET A 483 13.92 -9.65 32.05
C MET A 483 12.69 -8.78 31.81
N ARG A 484 11.86 -8.62 32.84
CA ARG A 484 10.73 -7.67 32.88
C ARG A 484 10.88 -6.76 34.09
N LEU A 485 10.93 -5.46 33.87
CA LEU A 485 11.12 -4.44 34.92
C LEU A 485 9.88 -3.55 35.03
N TYR A 486 9.43 -3.33 36.26
CA TYR A 486 8.35 -2.42 36.61
C TYR A 486 8.92 -1.20 37.34
N MET A 487 8.91 -0.06 36.67
CA MET A 487 9.54 1.18 37.15
C MET A 487 8.84 1.79 38.38
N ASN A 488 7.57 1.44 38.60
CA ASN A 488 6.79 1.86 39.76
C ASN A 488 6.32 0.65 40.60
N GLY A 489 6.94 -0.51 40.41
CA GLY A 489 6.63 -1.74 41.13
C GLY A 489 5.36 -2.46 40.66
N ASP A 490 5.25 -3.73 41.05
CA ASP A 490 4.13 -4.61 40.75
C ASP A 490 3.49 -5.18 42.02
N GLY A 491 2.18 -5.43 41.97
CA GLY A 491 1.41 -5.97 43.10
C GLY A 491 1.63 -5.21 44.42
N GLN A 492 2.03 -5.93 45.47
CA GLN A 492 2.28 -5.36 46.81
C GLN A 492 3.47 -4.40 46.89
N ALA A 493 4.30 -4.33 45.85
CA ALA A 493 5.46 -3.44 45.80
C ALA A 493 5.18 -2.13 45.03
N ARG A 494 4.00 -2.01 44.40
CA ARG A 494 3.63 -0.85 43.60
C ARG A 494 3.70 0.44 44.42
N GLY A 495 4.29 1.48 43.84
CA GLY A 495 4.51 2.79 44.48
C GLY A 495 5.60 2.81 45.56
N THR A 496 6.27 1.69 45.84
CA THR A 496 7.28 1.62 46.91
C THR A 496 8.64 1.09 46.44
N HIS A 497 8.67 0.14 45.51
CA HIS A 497 9.90 -0.46 44.98
C HIS A 497 9.82 -0.63 43.47
N LEU A 498 10.97 -0.71 42.81
CA LEU A 498 11.12 -1.37 41.51
C LEU A 498 10.91 -2.87 41.68
N SER A 499 10.20 -3.50 40.75
CA SER A 499 10.04 -4.95 40.67
C SER A 499 10.75 -5.49 39.44
N LEU A 500 11.56 -6.54 39.60
CA LEU A 500 12.38 -7.11 38.53
C LEU A 500 12.13 -8.62 38.43
N PHE A 501 11.59 -9.04 37.28
CA PHE A 501 11.19 -10.43 37.03
C PHE A 501 11.98 -11.06 35.89
N PHE A 502 12.09 -12.38 35.95
CA PHE A 502 12.65 -13.26 34.94
C PHE A 502 11.53 -13.89 34.11
N VAL A 503 11.77 -14.07 32.82
CA VAL A 503 10.81 -14.65 31.87
C VAL A 503 11.51 -15.69 31.01
N LEU A 504 10.98 -16.91 30.99
CA LEU A 504 11.36 -17.92 30.00
C LEU A 504 10.55 -17.73 28.73
N MET A 505 11.22 -17.82 27.59
CA MET A 505 10.65 -17.64 26.27
C MET A 505 10.77 -18.94 25.48
N ARG A 506 9.85 -19.14 24.53
CA ARG A 506 9.94 -20.29 23.61
C ARG A 506 11.18 -20.16 22.74
N GLY A 507 12.03 -21.19 22.76
CA GLY A 507 13.25 -21.29 21.97
C GLY A 507 13.20 -22.44 20.96
N ASP A 508 14.05 -22.35 19.93
CA ASP A 508 14.12 -23.37 18.87
C ASP A 508 14.66 -24.71 19.38
N TYR A 509 15.44 -24.69 20.47
CA TYR A 509 16.08 -25.85 21.08
C TYR A 509 15.33 -26.42 22.29
N ASP A 510 14.13 -25.91 22.61
CA ASP A 510 13.37 -26.33 23.80
C ASP A 510 13.12 -27.85 23.89
N ALA A 511 13.09 -28.54 22.74
CA ALA A 511 12.86 -29.99 22.67
C ALA A 511 14.02 -30.83 23.22
N ILE A 512 15.25 -30.28 23.24
CA ILE A 512 16.46 -30.99 23.68
C ILE A 512 16.99 -30.51 25.04
N LEU A 513 16.30 -29.54 25.66
CA LEU A 513 16.67 -28.98 26.96
C LEU A 513 15.99 -29.71 28.12
N ALA A 514 16.56 -29.60 29.32
CA ALA A 514 16.01 -30.18 30.53
C ALA A 514 14.86 -29.30 31.08
N TRP A 515 13.76 -29.93 31.47
CA TRP A 515 12.60 -29.23 32.03
C TRP A 515 12.10 -29.92 33.31
N PRO A 516 11.57 -29.18 34.29
CA PRO A 516 11.44 -27.70 34.34
C PRO A 516 12.77 -26.98 34.57
N PHE A 517 12.83 -25.70 34.21
CA PHE A 517 14.00 -24.85 34.45
C PHE A 517 14.25 -24.69 35.95
N ASN A 518 15.44 -25.06 36.43
CA ASN A 518 15.75 -25.13 37.86
C ASN A 518 17.12 -24.51 38.21
N TYR A 519 17.59 -23.55 37.42
CA TYR A 519 18.87 -22.89 37.66
C TYR A 519 18.66 -21.58 38.43
N LYS A 520 19.56 -21.29 39.38
CA LYS A 520 19.50 -20.06 40.18
C LYS A 520 19.68 -18.84 39.27
N VAL A 521 18.76 -17.89 39.40
CA VAL A 521 18.77 -16.62 38.65
C VAL A 521 19.29 -15.53 39.56
N ILE A 522 20.27 -14.75 39.09
CA ILE A 522 20.91 -13.68 39.85
C ILE A 522 20.76 -12.37 39.07
N PHE A 523 20.24 -11.36 39.74
CA PHE A 523 20.17 -9.98 39.25
C PHE A 523 21.20 -9.11 39.96
N CYS A 524 21.83 -8.21 39.22
CA CYS A 524 22.80 -7.25 39.73
C CYS A 524 22.55 -5.88 39.10
N LEU A 525 22.15 -4.91 39.92
CA LEU A 525 22.09 -3.50 39.53
C LEU A 525 23.44 -2.85 39.83
N TYR A 526 24.05 -2.28 38.79
CA TYR A 526 25.37 -1.66 38.90
C TYR A 526 25.31 -0.29 39.60
N ASP A 527 26.14 -0.14 40.62
CA ASP A 527 26.61 1.14 41.11
C ASP A 527 27.62 1.69 40.10
N GLN A 528 27.34 2.89 39.59
CA GLN A 528 28.12 3.56 38.54
C GLN A 528 29.13 4.57 39.11
N THR A 529 29.29 4.59 40.44
CA THR A 529 30.32 5.37 41.14
C THR A 529 31.58 4.52 41.40
N GLY A 530 32.66 5.17 41.82
CA GLY A 530 33.87 4.48 42.26
C GLY A 530 33.69 3.57 43.48
N SER A 531 32.52 3.57 44.14
CA SER A 531 32.26 2.75 45.33
C SER A 531 31.86 1.30 45.03
N GLN A 532 31.44 1.00 43.79
CA GLN A 532 31.06 -0.34 43.30
C GLN A 532 30.10 -1.11 44.24
N ARG A 533 29.21 -0.43 44.96
CA ARG A 533 28.20 -1.03 45.85
C ARG A 533 26.97 -1.48 45.06
N HIS A 534 27.17 -2.51 44.24
CA HIS A 534 26.13 -3.12 43.42
C HIS A 534 25.03 -3.74 44.28
N ILE A 535 23.79 -3.68 43.81
CA ILE A 535 22.66 -4.34 44.46
C ILE A 535 22.44 -5.67 43.79
N ILE A 536 22.61 -6.74 44.55
CA ILE A 536 22.53 -8.12 44.05
C ILE A 536 21.39 -8.82 44.77
N ASP A 537 20.50 -9.43 44.01
CA ASP A 537 19.45 -10.28 44.56
C ASP A 537 19.25 -11.50 43.67
N SER A 538 18.76 -12.60 44.22
CA SER A 538 18.67 -13.87 43.51
C SER A 538 17.53 -14.74 44.01
N PHE A 539 17.02 -15.60 43.14
CA PHE A 539 16.01 -16.56 43.50
C PHE A 539 16.28 -17.92 42.84
N ARG A 540 15.69 -18.97 43.43
CA ARG A 540 15.65 -20.31 42.82
C ARG A 540 14.26 -20.55 42.23
N PRO A 541 14.15 -20.97 40.96
CA PRO A 541 12.89 -21.32 40.33
C PRO A 541 12.07 -22.32 41.16
N ASP A 542 10.77 -22.07 41.29
CA ASP A 542 9.84 -23.08 41.79
C ASP A 542 9.45 -24.03 40.64
N ILE A 543 10.00 -25.24 40.66
CA ILE A 543 9.77 -26.26 39.63
C ILE A 543 8.29 -26.68 39.49
N LYS A 544 7.42 -26.34 40.44
CA LYS A 544 5.98 -26.57 40.34
C LYS A 544 5.23 -25.43 39.65
N SER A 545 5.84 -24.24 39.56
CA SER A 545 5.22 -23.09 38.92
C SER A 545 5.21 -23.23 37.40
N ASN A 546 4.13 -22.76 36.78
CA ASN A 546 4.00 -22.65 35.33
C ASN A 546 5.04 -21.69 34.72
N SER A 547 5.60 -20.78 35.51
CA SER A 547 6.65 -19.85 35.07
C SER A 547 7.92 -20.55 34.59
N PHE A 548 8.21 -21.75 35.10
CA PHE A 548 9.46 -22.47 34.87
C PHE A 548 9.30 -23.79 34.09
N GLN A 549 8.08 -24.07 33.61
CA GLN A 549 7.83 -25.20 32.70
C GLN A 549 8.29 -24.88 31.28
N ARG A 550 8.37 -25.92 30.43
CA ARG A 550 8.62 -25.74 28.99
C ARG A 550 7.56 -24.79 28.39
N PRO A 551 7.98 -23.68 27.74
CA PRO A 551 7.06 -22.74 27.13
C PRO A 551 6.16 -23.39 26.08
N LYS A 552 4.85 -23.16 26.21
CA LYS A 552 3.84 -23.51 25.19
C LYS A 552 3.40 -22.30 24.36
N SER A 553 3.46 -21.12 24.98
CA SER A 553 3.26 -19.80 24.39
C SER A 553 4.60 -19.11 24.11
N ALA A 554 4.58 -17.92 23.50
CA ALA A 554 5.80 -17.15 23.25
C ALA A 554 6.62 -16.86 24.52
N MET A 555 5.93 -16.60 25.65
CA MET A 555 6.53 -16.34 26.96
C MET A 555 5.75 -17.04 28.06
N ASN A 556 6.44 -17.45 29.12
CA ASN A 556 5.84 -17.90 30.37
C ASN A 556 5.44 -16.71 31.25
N ILE A 557 4.65 -16.99 32.30
CA ILE A 557 4.32 -16.01 33.34
C ILE A 557 5.62 -15.56 34.03
N ALA A 558 5.85 -14.25 34.12
CA ALA A 558 7.03 -13.69 34.75
C ALA A 558 7.11 -14.07 36.24
N SER A 559 8.31 -14.33 36.75
CA SER A 559 8.57 -14.61 38.17
C SER A 559 9.88 -13.99 38.59
N GLY A 560 9.93 -13.39 39.77
CA GLY A 560 11.17 -12.81 40.29
C GLY A 560 10.95 -12.06 41.60
N ILE A 561 11.45 -10.83 41.67
CA ILE A 561 11.66 -10.11 42.94
C ILE A 561 10.78 -8.86 42.97
N PRO A 562 9.63 -8.89 43.68
CA PRO A 562 8.71 -7.74 43.72
C PRO A 562 9.33 -6.51 44.38
N LYS A 563 10.14 -6.68 45.44
CA LYS A 563 10.77 -5.59 46.18
C LYS A 563 12.27 -5.50 45.89
N PHE A 564 12.64 -5.35 44.62
CA PHE A 564 14.04 -5.39 44.19
C PHE A 564 14.84 -4.15 44.61
N LEU A 565 14.29 -2.94 44.42
CA LEU A 565 14.93 -1.69 44.83
C LEU A 565 13.92 -0.69 45.36
N PRO A 566 14.05 -0.15 46.60
CA PRO A 566 13.20 0.93 47.08
C PRO A 566 13.23 2.16 46.15
N LEU A 567 12.08 2.72 45.82
CA LEU A 567 12.00 3.91 44.94
C LEU A 567 12.69 5.13 45.56
N SER A 568 12.74 5.21 46.89
CA SER A 568 13.47 6.26 47.62
C SER A 568 14.96 6.31 47.33
N ILE A 569 15.54 5.21 46.79
CA ILE A 569 16.96 5.15 46.41
C ILE A 569 17.19 5.69 44.99
N ILE A 570 16.24 5.48 44.07
CA ILE A 570 16.42 5.82 42.65
C ILE A 570 15.77 7.15 42.23
N GLN A 571 14.76 7.62 42.96
CA GLN A 571 14.06 8.89 42.67
C GLN A 571 14.94 10.14 42.84
N PRO A 572 15.89 10.23 43.78
CA PRO A 572 16.80 11.36 43.85
C PRO A 572 17.62 11.51 42.55
N LEU A 573 17.76 12.76 42.07
CA LEU A 573 18.50 13.10 40.84
C LEU A 573 19.99 12.70 40.91
N ASP A 574 20.60 12.70 42.10
CA ASP A 574 21.99 12.26 42.33
C ASP A 574 22.02 10.94 43.11
N ASN A 575 21.67 9.85 42.44
CA ASN A 575 21.79 8.50 42.98
C ASN A 575 22.97 7.75 42.32
N PRO A 576 23.54 6.72 42.96
CA PRO A 576 24.70 6.01 42.41
C PRO A 576 24.34 5.04 41.27
N TYR A 577 23.06 4.74 41.06
CA TYR A 577 22.61 3.69 40.14
C TYR A 577 22.16 4.23 38.78
N VAL A 578 21.91 5.54 38.65
CA VAL A 578 21.54 6.24 37.42
C VAL A 578 22.56 7.33 37.12
N ARG A 579 23.19 7.27 35.94
CA ARG A 579 24.12 8.28 35.41
C ARG A 579 23.84 8.46 33.92
N ASP A 580 23.92 9.69 33.42
CA ASP A 580 23.56 10.04 32.04
C ASP A 580 22.17 9.51 31.64
N ASP A 581 21.21 9.65 32.56
CA ASP A 581 19.84 9.14 32.47
C ASP A 581 19.75 7.65 32.09
N SER A 582 20.75 6.86 32.50
CA SER A 582 20.90 5.45 32.18
C SER A 582 21.19 4.60 33.42
N MET A 583 20.62 3.40 33.47
CA MET A 583 20.91 2.38 34.49
C MET A 583 21.27 1.04 33.84
N PHE A 584 22.02 0.19 34.56
CA PHE A 584 22.50 -1.10 34.05
C PHE A 584 22.13 -2.24 34.98
N ILE A 585 21.37 -3.22 34.46
CA ILE A 585 21.00 -4.43 35.20
C ILE A 585 21.60 -5.64 34.50
N ARG A 586 22.39 -6.43 35.22
CA ARG A 586 22.86 -7.74 34.76
C ARG A 586 21.96 -8.84 35.28
N CYS A 587 21.53 -9.73 34.41
CA CYS A 587 21.01 -11.04 34.78
C CYS A 587 22.05 -12.09 34.43
N PHE A 588 22.33 -13.02 35.33
CA PHE A 588 23.09 -14.20 34.98
C PHE A 588 22.59 -15.46 35.69
N ILE A 589 22.76 -16.59 35.00
CA ILE A 589 22.34 -17.91 35.46
C ILE A 589 23.54 -18.67 36.01
N ASP A 590 23.39 -19.20 37.21
CA ASP A 590 24.41 -20.01 37.86
C ASP A 590 24.28 -21.48 37.45
N PHE A 591 25.21 -21.92 36.58
CA PHE A 591 25.31 -23.30 36.10
C PHE A 591 26.29 -24.17 36.90
N GLU A 592 26.94 -23.67 37.96
CA GLU A 592 27.93 -24.42 38.74
C GLU A 592 27.33 -25.64 39.47
N SER A 593 26.00 -25.75 39.47
CA SER A 593 25.23 -26.88 39.99
C SER A 593 24.95 -27.99 38.96
N MET A 594 25.55 -27.96 37.76
CA MET A 594 25.40 -29.05 36.77
C MET A 594 26.20 -30.31 37.14
N PRO A 595 25.59 -31.52 37.11
CA PRO A 595 26.31 -32.72 36.72
C PRO A 595 26.77 -32.55 35.27
N LYS A 596 28.07 -32.72 35.00
CA LYS A 596 28.61 -32.65 33.63
C LYS A 596 27.86 -33.62 32.72
N MET A 597 27.24 -33.10 31.67
CA MET A 597 26.53 -33.90 30.69
C MET A 597 27.55 -34.66 29.83
N CYS A 598 27.63 -35.99 30.00
CA CYS A 598 28.40 -36.85 29.10
C CYS A 598 27.64 -36.99 27.78
N ILE A 599 28.09 -36.30 26.73
CA ILE A 599 27.63 -36.56 25.37
C ILE A 599 28.36 -37.81 24.84
N PRO A 600 27.68 -38.82 24.26
CA PRO A 600 28.36 -39.94 23.63
C PRO A 600 29.14 -39.45 22.41
N TYR A 601 30.45 -39.70 22.40
CA TYR A 601 31.42 -39.26 21.39
C TYR A 601 30.99 -39.55 19.93
N VAL A 602 31.16 -38.58 19.03
CA VAL A 602 30.99 -38.72 17.57
C VAL A 602 32.29 -39.24 16.96
N ILE A 603 32.23 -40.38 16.25
CA ILE A 603 33.38 -40.88 15.48
C ILE A 603 33.45 -40.10 14.16
N ASN A 604 34.43 -39.22 14.00
CA ASN A 604 34.71 -38.56 12.73
C ASN A 604 35.45 -39.53 11.80
N LEU A 605 34.76 -40.10 10.82
CA LEU A 605 35.37 -40.90 9.76
C LEU A 605 35.80 -39.99 8.60
N ASN A 606 37.07 -40.07 8.19
CA ASN A 606 37.58 -39.32 7.04
C ASN A 606 37.21 -40.06 5.74
N LEU A 607 36.28 -39.48 4.97
CA LEU A 607 35.72 -40.06 3.74
C LEU A 607 36.74 -40.32 2.62
N GLY A 608 37.97 -39.79 2.74
CA GLY A 608 39.05 -39.99 1.77
C GLY A 608 39.88 -41.26 1.95
N LEU A 609 39.66 -42.06 3.01
CA LEU A 609 40.42 -43.29 3.27
C LEU A 609 39.69 -44.54 2.72
N PRO A 610 40.43 -45.57 2.26
CA PRO A 610 39.83 -46.86 1.87
C PRO A 610 38.97 -47.47 2.99
N ILE A 611 37.87 -48.10 2.60
CA ILE A 611 36.87 -48.70 3.52
C ILE A 611 37.53 -49.63 4.54
N SER A 612 38.52 -50.43 4.11
CA SER A 612 39.25 -51.35 5.00
C SER A 612 40.01 -50.66 6.14
N ILE A 613 40.48 -49.43 5.94
CA ILE A 613 41.16 -48.64 6.98
C ILE A 613 40.14 -48.04 7.94
N GLN A 614 39.00 -47.59 7.43
CA GLN A 614 37.90 -47.09 8.24
C GLN A 614 37.31 -48.19 9.13
N GLU A 615 37.09 -49.38 8.59
CA GLU A 615 36.62 -50.56 9.33
C GLU A 615 37.60 -50.97 10.43
N LYS A 616 38.91 -50.93 10.15
CA LYS A 616 39.93 -51.25 11.14
C LYS A 616 39.99 -50.22 12.27
N ALA A 617 39.81 -48.94 11.97
CA ALA A 617 39.71 -47.87 12.97
C ALA A 617 38.47 -48.05 13.86
N ILE A 618 37.33 -48.41 13.27
CA ILE A 618 36.09 -48.70 14.00
C ILE A 618 36.28 -49.91 14.93
N GLN A 619 36.86 -51.00 14.45
CA GLN A 619 37.08 -52.21 15.27
C GLN A 619 38.06 -51.97 16.42
N THR A 620 39.15 -51.23 16.17
CA THR A 620 40.14 -50.88 17.20
C THR A 620 39.50 -50.06 18.32
N GLU A 621 38.58 -49.15 17.97
CA GLU A 621 37.88 -48.32 18.95
C GLU A 621 36.82 -49.12 19.73
N ILE A 622 36.14 -50.08 19.10
CA ILE A 622 35.23 -51.02 19.76
C ILE A 622 35.98 -51.87 20.81
N GLU A 623 37.19 -52.35 20.49
CA GLU A 623 38.02 -53.13 21.42
C GLU A 623 38.56 -52.29 22.59
N LYS A 624 38.96 -51.05 22.35
CA LYS A 624 39.31 -50.09 23.41
C LYS A 624 38.14 -49.83 24.37
N ARG A 625 36.91 -49.77 23.86
CA ARG A 625 35.71 -49.59 24.70
C ARG A 625 35.35 -50.85 25.49
N ARG A 626 35.54 -52.04 24.93
CA ARG A 626 35.34 -53.31 25.67
C ARG A 626 36.33 -53.46 26.84
N THR A 627 37.55 -52.94 26.69
CA THR A 627 38.56 -52.96 27.75
C THR A 627 38.42 -51.80 28.75
N ALA A 628 37.86 -50.66 28.36
CA ALA A 628 37.52 -49.56 29.28
C ALA A 628 36.25 -49.84 30.12
N ALA A 629 35.24 -50.51 29.55
CA ALA A 629 34.01 -50.86 30.26
C ALA A 629 34.23 -51.88 31.41
N SER A 630 35.30 -52.67 31.34
CA SER A 630 35.68 -53.62 32.40
C SER A 630 36.52 -52.99 33.53
N SER A 631 36.98 -51.73 33.40
CA SER A 631 37.86 -51.06 34.36
C SER A 631 37.25 -49.87 35.12
N GLY A 632 35.99 -49.52 34.86
CA GLY A 632 35.21 -48.57 35.67
C GLY A 632 35.69 -47.11 35.69
N ASN A 633 36.70 -46.74 34.89
CA ASN A 633 37.24 -45.38 34.84
C ASN A 633 36.73 -44.62 33.60
N CYS A 634 36.01 -43.53 33.81
CA CYS A 634 35.68 -42.54 32.77
C CYS A 634 36.86 -41.56 32.64
N TYR A 635 37.57 -41.58 31.50
CA TYR A 635 38.68 -40.67 31.24
C TYR A 635 38.21 -39.25 30.87
N THR A 636 38.94 -38.26 31.37
CA THR A 636 38.95 -36.85 30.94
C THR A 636 39.67 -36.70 29.59
N GLU A 637 39.24 -35.72 28.78
CA GLU A 637 39.88 -35.36 27.50
C GLU A 637 41.40 -35.22 27.62
N SER A 638 42.13 -36.03 26.86
CA SER A 638 43.48 -35.68 26.39
C SER A 638 43.38 -35.45 24.89
N SER A 639 43.69 -34.24 24.44
CA SER A 639 43.85 -33.92 23.02
C SER A 639 45.03 -34.72 22.44
N THR A 640 44.75 -35.87 21.83
CA THR A 640 45.72 -36.50 20.92
C THR A 640 45.61 -35.81 19.56
N LYS A 641 46.58 -34.94 19.28
CA LYS A 641 46.90 -34.51 17.91
C LYS A 641 47.15 -35.75 17.05
N ILE A 642 46.59 -35.75 15.84
CA ILE A 642 46.97 -36.69 14.78
C ILE A 642 48.33 -36.22 14.26
N ASP A 643 49.43 -36.56 14.95
CA ASP A 643 50.79 -36.28 14.49
C ASP A 643 51.65 -37.54 14.25
N ASP A 644 51.10 -38.75 14.45
CA ASP A 644 51.84 -40.01 14.25
C ASP A 644 51.25 -40.89 13.14
N LEU A 645 51.39 -40.44 11.90
CA LEU A 645 51.54 -41.34 10.76
C LEU A 645 52.87 -41.01 10.08
N LYS A 646 53.94 -41.59 10.63
CA LYS A 646 55.20 -41.76 9.92
C LYS A 646 54.93 -42.57 8.64
N VAL A 647 54.89 -41.87 7.51
CA VAL A 647 55.13 -42.48 6.20
C VAL A 647 56.58 -42.97 6.22
N ASN A 648 56.77 -44.27 6.41
CA ASN A 648 58.03 -44.93 6.14
C ASN A 648 57.85 -45.78 4.88
N LYS A 649 58.47 -45.28 3.79
CA LYS A 649 58.75 -45.84 2.46
C LYS A 649 57.57 -46.35 1.63
#